data_AF-A0A9Q0J9E2-F1
#
_entry.id   AF-A0A9Q0J9E2-F1
#
_cell.length_a   1.000
_cell.length_b   1.000
_cell.length_c   1.000
_cell.angle_alpha   90.00
_cell.angle_beta   90.00
_cell.angle_gamma   90.00
#
_symmetry.space_group_name_H-M   'P 1'
#
loop_
_entity.id
_entity.type
_entity.pdbx_description
1 polymer ?
#
loop_
_entity_poly.entity_id
_entity_poly.type
_entity_poly.pdbx_seq_one_letter_code
_entity_poly.pdbx_strand_id
1 'polypeptide(L)'
;MPTSNGASAFELSKGPATQQEEMTVSFAVLNLGGLCYPFGELLLSVSGSRLRTYGAVKSTPVPPTLVAPEKEAAKAVLKNFLIEKGFTNAVATRTINKSRKLRALSGETEIGTDGQLPPHILYLFDLGMDLDQIKQIIARYPYFAYLSLDRQIRPMAEFLLSLGLSKSDIMTVFIRTPQICALGMKEDITPAMMLLENLGMDKRRWPTVINKYPQIVMCSRQKVDAILDFFYEMGLSAEGIVKVLTWFPSIVGYSLERNLRPTAKYFRSLGVRADVILTRWPQAFGLSIEGNLKPSVEFFLEKGYSQEEVGTMISLFGCLVTYSLSKNLRPKWEFFLTMNYRREDLIRFPHYFSYSLEHRIKPRYAAVVAAGVEFSLSRMLILRGDNFNTALKKKQMETQGIRSRKLIALSGETEIGTDGQLPPHILYLFDLGMDLDQIKQIIARYPYFAYLSLDRQIRPMAEFLLSLGLSKSDIMTVFIRTPQICALGMKEDITPAMMLLENLGMDKRRWPTVINKYPLIVTCSRRKLATILDFFYEMGLSAEGIVKVLTWFPNIVGYSLEKNLRPTAEYFRSLGVRADAILLQKPQAFGLSVEGNLKPSVEFFLEKGYSKEEVGTMISLFGGLVTYSLSKTLRPKWEFFLTMNYRREDLIRFPHYFSYSLEHRIKPRYAAVVAAGVEFPLSRMLALRGDNFDKALKKRQGIRSLCVLLGLEKEAKKQHERFMRNSLLRARISSQKSCSHFVKQGLSKAVAARTINKSDIFIDHLVSRLHSIHKTRYLVGRELTTLEIRDALIPYLESLHKEHGSILMDLLENYPDQSPIEKPAASVSPLDSSVNERKLKAVSRVSENGATGQLPPHILYLQKELGMSLDQIKAITRRFPAFAYYSLEGKIKPTVEFLLDLGISKSDIPSILSRRPQLCGISLAENIIPTMMFLENLGVDNTKWAKVIYRFPALLTYSRQKLETTINFFHEIGLSEENIGKVLTRCPNIISYSVEDKLRPTAEYFRSLGVDVAILLYRFPTTFGLSVDANLKPVTEFFLERGYSEEDVRTMVSRYGALYTFSLAENLMPKWEFFLTMDYPKQELVKFPQYFGYNLNGRIKPRYRIVKESGVKLLLNQVLSLTSQKFYIALEKKLKKMHSQQNSMVGETYKVADQYCFPVAFDTKAVSGTNGGKHGSDQKFSAST
;
A
#
# COMPACT_ATOMS: atom_id res chain seq x y z
N MET A 1 -13.69 54.98 32.99
CA MET A 1 -13.25 55.29 34.36
C MET A 1 -13.56 54.08 35.23
N PRO A 2 -12.72 53.69 36.19
CA PRO A 2 -11.26 53.89 36.30
C PRO A 2 -10.52 52.52 36.27
N THR A 3 -9.22 52.37 36.00
CA THR A 3 -8.12 53.19 35.43
C THR A 3 -7.06 52.16 34.94
N SER A 4 -6.26 52.37 33.88
CA SER A 4 -5.17 53.36 33.74
C SER A 4 -4.08 53.18 34.84
N ASN A 5 -2.77 53.23 34.59
CA ASN A 5 -1.98 53.50 33.36
C ASN A 5 -0.75 52.56 33.31
N GLY A 6 -0.04 52.38 32.20
CA GLY A 6 -0.12 53.08 30.90
C GLY A 6 1.06 54.04 30.66
N ALA A 7 1.18 54.53 29.41
CA ALA A 7 2.25 55.42 28.89
C ALA A 7 3.66 54.77 28.78
N SER A 8 4.53 55.12 27.82
CA SER A 8 4.39 55.81 26.50
C SER A 8 5.74 55.64 25.74
N ALA A 9 5.98 56.04 24.49
CA ALA A 9 5.24 56.87 23.53
C ALA A 9 5.57 56.42 22.06
N PHE A 10 4.63 56.48 21.10
CA PHE A 10 4.47 57.52 20.03
C PHE A 10 5.47 57.41 18.86
N GLU A 11 5.10 57.66 17.59
CA GLU A 11 3.80 57.76 16.87
C GLU A 11 4.10 57.62 15.34
N LEU A 12 3.31 57.78 14.27
CA LEU A 12 1.97 58.26 13.80
C LEU A 12 1.60 57.26 12.64
N SER A 13 0.42 57.13 12.01
CA SER A 13 -1.01 57.48 12.15
C SER A 13 -1.77 56.72 11.00
N LYS A 14 -3.08 56.71 10.75
CA LYS A 14 -4.30 57.42 11.20
C LYS A 14 -5.47 56.40 11.37
N GLY A 15 -6.71 56.89 11.51
CA GLY A 15 -7.96 56.13 11.34
C GLY A 15 -8.98 56.93 10.50
N PRO A 16 -10.32 56.84 10.73
CA PRO A 16 -11.02 56.01 11.73
C PRO A 16 -12.38 55.36 11.28
N ALA A 17 -13.12 54.76 12.24
CA ALA A 17 -14.60 54.55 12.28
C ALA A 17 -15.25 53.46 11.37
N THR A 18 -16.33 52.72 11.74
CA THR A 18 -17.12 52.58 13.01
C THR A 18 -17.99 51.29 13.09
N GLN A 19 -18.22 50.81 14.33
CA GLN A 19 -19.43 50.11 14.88
C GLN A 19 -19.83 48.65 14.54
N GLN A 20 -20.69 48.10 15.44
CA GLN A 20 -21.24 46.73 15.54
C GLN A 20 -22.67 46.77 16.12
N GLU A 21 -23.49 45.72 15.86
CA GLU A 21 -24.66 45.21 16.62
C GLU A 21 -24.57 43.66 16.55
N GLU A 22 -24.86 42.79 17.55
CA GLU A 22 -26.07 42.52 18.37
C GLU A 22 -27.26 41.93 17.54
N MET A 23 -28.09 40.94 17.93
CA MET A 23 -28.31 40.08 19.14
C MET A 23 -28.30 38.56 18.73
N THR A 24 -28.29 37.49 19.57
CA THR A 24 -28.57 37.22 21.00
C THR A 24 -30.00 36.68 21.31
N VAL A 25 -30.17 35.96 22.45
CA VAL A 25 -31.38 35.30 23.04
C VAL A 25 -31.51 33.77 22.77
N SER A 26 -32.42 33.05 23.45
CA SER A 26 -32.24 31.66 23.96
C SER A 26 -33.55 30.89 24.30
N PHE A 27 -33.44 29.73 25.00
CA PHE A 27 -34.44 28.79 25.57
C PHE A 27 -35.12 27.75 24.62
N ALA A 28 -35.69 26.61 25.07
CA ALA A 28 -35.32 25.53 26.03
C ALA A 28 -36.51 24.51 26.22
N VAL A 29 -36.33 23.49 27.08
CA VAL A 29 -37.34 22.62 27.77
C VAL A 29 -37.45 21.12 27.35
N LEU A 30 -36.62 20.31 28.03
CA LEU A 30 -36.93 19.09 28.83
C LEU A 30 -37.60 17.78 28.29
N ASN A 31 -37.18 16.69 28.97
CA ASN A 31 -37.85 15.40 29.26
C ASN A 31 -37.78 14.25 28.23
N LEU A 32 -37.72 12.96 28.63
CA LEU A 32 -37.17 12.26 29.84
C LEU A 32 -37.25 10.73 29.58
N GLY A 33 -36.29 9.93 30.06
CA GLY A 33 -36.31 8.45 29.99
C GLY A 33 -36.13 7.84 28.57
N GLY A 34 -35.66 6.60 28.39
CA GLY A 34 -35.06 5.66 29.33
C GLY A 34 -36.02 4.62 29.93
N LEU A 35 -36.18 3.46 29.26
CA LEU A 35 -36.17 2.10 29.84
C LEU A 35 -36.43 1.00 28.77
N CYS A 36 -35.93 -0.21 29.07
CA CYS A 36 -36.36 -1.56 28.64
C CYS A 36 -36.79 -1.90 27.19
N TYR A 37 -36.03 -2.82 26.58
CA TYR A 37 -36.59 -3.94 25.79
C TYR A 37 -37.45 -4.86 26.69
N PRO A 38 -38.43 -5.60 26.14
CA PRO A 38 -38.17 -7.02 25.84
C PRO A 38 -38.76 -7.55 24.52
N PHE A 39 -38.46 -8.81 24.21
CA PHE A 39 -39.05 -9.63 23.14
C PHE A 39 -40.52 -10.00 23.43
N GLY A 40 -41.28 -10.34 22.38
CA GLY A 40 -42.57 -11.03 22.49
C GLY A 40 -43.30 -11.18 21.16
N GLU A 41 -43.44 -12.40 20.65
CA GLU A 41 -44.31 -12.71 19.50
C GLU A 41 -45.75 -12.97 19.94
N LEU A 42 -46.73 -12.64 19.09
CA LEU A 42 -47.77 -13.61 18.73
C LEU A 42 -48.53 -13.20 17.46
N LEU A 43 -49.15 -14.20 16.83
CA LEU A 43 -49.81 -14.13 15.53
C LEU A 43 -51.26 -13.63 15.63
N LEU A 44 -51.71 -12.92 14.60
CA LEU A 44 -53.03 -13.19 14.00
C LEU A 44 -53.04 -12.77 12.53
N SER A 45 -53.65 -13.59 11.68
CA SER A 45 -53.76 -13.37 10.23
C SER A 45 -55.09 -12.73 9.85
N VAL A 46 -55.10 -11.91 8.79
CA VAL A 46 -56.18 -11.95 7.78
C VAL A 46 -55.68 -11.38 6.44
N SER A 47 -56.35 -11.79 5.35
CA SER A 47 -55.90 -11.68 3.97
C SER A 47 -55.95 -10.28 3.34
N GLY A 48 -54.80 -9.84 2.80
CA GLY A 48 -54.62 -9.43 1.40
C GLY A 48 -55.40 -8.24 0.80
N SER A 49 -54.69 -7.26 0.24
CA SER A 49 -55.00 -6.68 -1.09
C SER A 49 -53.90 -5.79 -1.68
N ARG A 50 -53.74 -5.96 -3.00
CA ARG A 50 -53.07 -5.15 -4.03
C ARG A 50 -52.51 -3.76 -3.64
N LEU A 51 -51.23 -3.57 -3.99
CA LEU A 51 -50.67 -2.42 -4.73
C LEU A 51 -51.63 -1.23 -4.98
N ARG A 52 -51.35 -0.07 -4.35
CA ARG A 52 -51.58 1.23 -5.01
C ARG A 52 -50.66 2.35 -4.54
N THR A 53 -50.17 3.09 -5.53
CA THR A 53 -49.44 4.35 -5.41
C THR A 53 -50.31 5.48 -4.86
N TYR A 54 -49.73 6.31 -4.00
CA TYR A 54 -50.13 7.71 -3.78
C TYR A 54 -48.92 8.61 -4.09
N GLY A 55 -49.08 9.87 -4.49
CA GLY A 55 -50.30 10.60 -4.83
C GLY A 55 -49.96 12.09 -5.03
N ALA A 56 -50.37 12.69 -6.14
CA ALA A 56 -50.00 14.08 -6.46
C ALA A 56 -50.94 15.11 -5.83
N VAL A 57 -50.44 16.32 -5.54
CA VAL A 57 -51.25 17.44 -5.01
C VAL A 57 -50.96 18.75 -5.77
N LYS A 58 -51.97 19.18 -6.54
CA LYS A 58 -52.31 20.55 -7.00
C LYS A 58 -51.35 21.31 -7.96
N SER A 59 -51.95 21.74 -9.08
CA SER A 59 -51.62 22.92 -9.91
C SER A 59 -52.01 24.23 -9.16
N THR A 60 -51.69 25.47 -9.55
CA THR A 60 -51.61 26.20 -10.84
C THR A 60 -50.56 27.36 -10.73
N PRO A 61 -50.26 28.21 -11.75
CA PRO A 61 -50.84 28.37 -13.10
C PRO A 61 -49.84 28.23 -14.27
N VAL A 62 -50.30 28.50 -15.49
CA VAL A 62 -49.53 28.38 -16.75
C VAL A 62 -49.22 29.78 -17.34
N PRO A 63 -47.94 30.17 -17.47
CA PRO A 63 -47.49 31.29 -18.31
C PRO A 63 -47.35 30.89 -19.80
N PRO A 64 -47.16 31.83 -20.73
CA PRO A 64 -47.46 31.61 -22.15
C PRO A 64 -46.51 30.65 -22.89
N THR A 65 -47.05 29.98 -23.92
CA THR A 65 -46.31 29.09 -24.83
C THR A 65 -45.34 29.87 -25.73
N LEU A 66 -44.05 29.80 -25.40
CA LEU A 66 -42.96 30.17 -26.32
C LEU A 66 -43.07 29.43 -27.66
N VAL A 67 -42.83 30.13 -28.76
CA VAL A 67 -43.16 29.73 -30.12
C VAL A 67 -42.04 28.84 -30.71
N ALA A 68 -42.30 28.19 -31.84
CA ALA A 68 -41.35 27.24 -32.45
C ALA A 68 -39.94 27.82 -32.77
N PRO A 69 -39.77 29.08 -33.23
CA PRO A 69 -38.44 29.61 -33.59
C PRO A 69 -37.44 29.62 -32.43
N GLU A 70 -37.88 30.01 -31.23
CA GLU A 70 -37.03 30.17 -30.05
C GLU A 70 -36.41 28.83 -29.60
N LYS A 71 -37.16 27.74 -29.80
CA LYS A 71 -36.75 26.36 -29.52
C LYS A 71 -35.72 25.82 -30.51
N GLU A 72 -35.61 26.39 -31.71
CA GLU A 72 -34.52 26.07 -32.65
C GLU A 72 -33.32 27.00 -32.47
N ALA A 73 -33.54 28.28 -32.13
CA ALA A 73 -32.46 29.23 -31.81
C ALA A 73 -31.55 28.70 -30.68
N ALA A 74 -32.12 28.27 -29.55
CA ALA A 74 -31.36 27.70 -28.44
C ALA A 74 -30.56 26.43 -28.82
N LYS A 75 -31.11 25.58 -29.69
CA LYS A 75 -30.41 24.40 -30.21
C LYS A 75 -29.27 24.78 -31.15
N ALA A 76 -29.47 25.79 -31.98
CA ALA A 76 -28.46 26.30 -32.91
C ALA A 76 -27.26 26.90 -32.15
N VAL A 77 -27.52 27.75 -31.15
CA VAL A 77 -26.47 28.33 -30.30
C VAL A 77 -25.66 27.24 -29.59
N LEU A 78 -26.32 26.31 -28.89
CA LEU A 78 -25.64 25.23 -28.17
C LEU A 78 -24.85 24.28 -29.11
N LYS A 79 -25.38 24.00 -30.30
CA LYS A 79 -24.71 23.19 -31.33
C LYS A 79 -23.48 23.91 -31.89
N ASN A 80 -23.57 25.20 -32.18
CA ASN A 80 -22.47 25.99 -32.71
C ASN A 80 -21.35 26.16 -31.68
N PHE A 81 -21.70 26.45 -30.42
CA PHE A 81 -20.76 26.51 -29.30
C PHE A 81 -19.95 25.21 -29.13
N LEU A 82 -20.62 24.05 -29.20
CA LEU A 82 -19.94 22.75 -29.14
C LEU A 82 -18.99 22.54 -30.34
N ILE A 83 -19.38 22.99 -31.54
CA ILE A 83 -18.51 22.92 -32.73
C ILE A 83 -17.29 23.83 -32.58
N GLU A 84 -17.49 25.05 -32.09
CA GLU A 84 -16.44 26.04 -31.82
C GLU A 84 -15.41 25.55 -30.79
N LYS A 85 -15.85 24.84 -29.74
CA LYS A 85 -14.96 24.19 -28.76
C LYS A 85 -14.45 22.80 -29.22
N GLY A 86 -14.40 22.57 -30.55
CA GLY A 86 -13.70 21.45 -31.18
C GLY A 86 -14.44 20.10 -31.19
N PHE A 87 -15.73 20.04 -30.84
CA PHE A 87 -16.51 18.82 -31.04
C PHE A 87 -16.99 18.73 -32.48
N THR A 88 -16.82 17.57 -33.14
CA THR A 88 -17.41 17.40 -34.48
C THR A 88 -18.93 17.58 -34.43
N ASN A 89 -19.51 18.18 -35.48
CA ASN A 89 -20.95 18.46 -35.62
C ASN A 89 -21.81 17.20 -35.36
N ALA A 90 -21.32 16.02 -35.73
CA ALA A 90 -21.94 14.72 -35.46
C ALA A 90 -21.91 14.26 -33.99
N VAL A 91 -20.96 14.74 -33.17
CA VAL A 91 -20.92 14.52 -31.72
C VAL A 91 -21.81 15.54 -31.02
N ALA A 92 -21.71 16.83 -31.34
CA ALA A 92 -22.60 17.87 -30.79
C ALA A 92 -24.09 17.50 -30.96
N THR A 93 -24.47 17.15 -32.20
CA THR A 93 -25.84 16.72 -32.53
C THR A 93 -26.23 15.40 -31.83
N ARG A 94 -25.29 14.48 -31.56
CA ARG A 94 -25.56 13.24 -30.81
C ARG A 94 -25.75 13.47 -29.32
N THR A 95 -25.04 14.42 -28.71
CA THR A 95 -25.17 14.76 -27.30
C THR A 95 -26.55 15.35 -27.04
N ILE A 96 -26.97 16.31 -27.86
CA ILE A 96 -28.32 16.91 -27.83
C ILE A 96 -29.39 15.82 -28.01
N ASN A 97 -29.26 14.95 -29.03
CA ASN A 97 -30.27 13.95 -29.37
C ASN A 97 -30.28 12.68 -28.47
N LYS A 98 -29.41 12.58 -27.45
CA LYS A 98 -29.37 11.40 -26.55
C LYS A 98 -30.32 11.49 -25.35
N SER A 99 -30.78 12.68 -24.96
CA SER A 99 -31.57 12.86 -23.74
C SER A 99 -33.07 12.64 -23.98
N ARG A 100 -33.57 11.45 -23.61
CA ARG A 100 -35.02 11.14 -23.66
C ARG A 100 -35.81 11.72 -22.47
N LYS A 101 -35.13 12.24 -21.44
CA LYS A 101 -35.72 12.84 -20.21
C LYS A 101 -35.71 14.37 -20.17
N LEU A 102 -35.13 15.06 -21.18
CA LEU A 102 -35.06 16.53 -21.27
C LEU A 102 -36.42 17.23 -21.55
N ARG A 103 -37.54 16.63 -21.10
CA ARG A 103 -38.92 17.07 -21.42
C ARG A 103 -39.78 17.34 -20.17
N ALA A 104 -39.18 17.31 -18.98
CA ALA A 104 -39.90 17.36 -17.70
C ALA A 104 -39.18 18.19 -16.60
N LEU A 105 -38.02 18.79 -16.89
CA LEU A 105 -37.22 19.56 -15.95
C LEU A 105 -36.64 20.79 -16.66
N SER A 106 -37.52 21.76 -16.93
CA SER A 106 -37.17 23.09 -17.47
C SER A 106 -37.78 24.18 -16.60
N GLY A 107 -37.48 24.12 -15.30
CA GLY A 107 -37.74 25.17 -14.32
C GLY A 107 -36.46 25.40 -13.51
N GLU A 108 -36.23 26.65 -13.10
CA GLU A 108 -35.12 27.08 -12.22
C GLU A 108 -33.68 26.75 -12.69
N THR A 109 -33.21 27.45 -13.73
CA THR A 109 -31.95 28.22 -13.63
C THR A 109 -31.96 29.30 -14.72
N GLU A 110 -31.64 30.53 -14.35
CA GLU A 110 -31.44 31.63 -15.30
C GLU A 110 -30.22 31.32 -16.18
N ILE A 111 -30.40 31.38 -17.50
CA ILE A 111 -29.31 31.31 -18.47
C ILE A 111 -29.09 32.74 -18.97
N GLY A 112 -28.01 33.36 -18.52
CA GLY A 112 -27.64 34.71 -18.95
C GLY A 112 -27.49 34.81 -20.46
N THR A 113 -27.98 35.91 -21.04
CA THR A 113 -27.89 36.21 -22.47
C THR A 113 -26.50 36.72 -22.86
N ASP A 114 -25.48 35.87 -22.66
CA ASP A 114 -24.11 36.05 -23.13
C ASP A 114 -23.44 34.68 -23.26
N GLY A 115 -22.52 34.53 -24.22
CA GLY A 115 -21.97 33.24 -24.68
C GLY A 115 -21.03 32.47 -23.73
N GLN A 116 -21.35 32.42 -22.44
CA GLN A 116 -20.50 31.86 -21.37
C GLN A 116 -20.74 30.35 -21.14
N LEU A 117 -19.75 29.70 -20.53
CA LEU A 117 -19.83 28.28 -20.14
C LEU A 117 -20.82 28.10 -18.97
N PRO A 118 -21.58 26.98 -18.91
CA PRO A 118 -22.44 26.68 -17.77
C PRO A 118 -21.67 26.71 -16.44
N PRO A 119 -22.21 27.26 -15.34
CA PRO A 119 -21.46 27.44 -14.09
C PRO A 119 -20.84 26.16 -13.53
N HIS A 120 -21.50 25.01 -13.69
CA HIS A 120 -20.95 23.72 -13.24
C HIS A 120 -19.74 23.26 -14.08
N ILE A 121 -19.61 23.69 -15.34
CA ILE A 121 -18.44 23.42 -16.19
C ILE A 121 -17.28 24.36 -15.82
N LEU A 122 -17.57 25.64 -15.56
CA LEU A 122 -16.58 26.59 -15.03
C LEU A 122 -15.98 26.07 -13.72
N TYR A 123 -16.82 25.63 -12.78
CA TYR A 123 -16.38 25.02 -11.52
C TYR A 123 -15.47 23.79 -11.70
N LEU A 124 -15.67 22.97 -12.75
CA LEU A 124 -14.73 21.89 -13.06
C LEU A 124 -13.37 22.41 -13.56
N PHE A 125 -13.34 23.49 -14.35
CA PHE A 125 -12.09 24.17 -14.69
C PHE A 125 -11.40 24.76 -13.44
N ASP A 126 -12.15 25.33 -12.49
CA ASP A 126 -11.64 25.85 -11.22
C ASP A 126 -11.13 24.75 -10.25
N LEU A 127 -11.65 23.53 -10.39
CA LEU A 127 -11.08 22.33 -9.76
C LEU A 127 -9.78 21.84 -10.44
N GLY A 128 -9.45 22.36 -11.62
CA GLY A 128 -8.24 22.06 -12.40
C GLY A 128 -8.45 21.04 -13.53
N MET A 129 -9.69 20.74 -13.92
CA MET A 129 -10.00 19.77 -14.97
C MET A 129 -9.77 20.34 -16.36
N ASP A 130 -9.14 19.56 -17.25
CA ASP A 130 -9.09 19.92 -18.67
C ASP A 130 -10.38 19.52 -19.44
N LEU A 131 -10.56 20.11 -20.63
CA LEU A 131 -11.75 19.88 -21.46
C LEU A 131 -11.93 18.41 -21.88
N ASP A 132 -10.86 17.62 -21.98
CA ASP A 132 -10.91 16.20 -22.34
C ASP A 132 -11.21 15.30 -21.13
N GLN A 133 -10.86 15.72 -19.92
CA GLN A 133 -11.35 15.11 -18.67
C GLN A 133 -12.85 15.38 -18.46
N ILE A 134 -13.31 16.60 -18.72
CA ILE A 134 -14.73 16.96 -18.67
C ILE A 134 -15.53 16.18 -19.74
N LYS A 135 -14.97 16.01 -20.95
CA LYS A 135 -15.53 15.09 -21.97
C LYS A 135 -15.61 13.64 -21.47
N GLN A 136 -14.62 13.14 -20.73
CA GLN A 136 -14.65 11.79 -20.16
C GLN A 136 -15.74 11.60 -19.10
N ILE A 137 -15.95 12.61 -18.23
CA ILE A 137 -17.07 12.64 -17.28
C ILE A 137 -18.41 12.54 -18.01
N ILE A 138 -18.67 13.45 -18.95
CA ILE A 138 -19.95 13.53 -19.67
C ILE A 138 -20.15 12.30 -20.58
N ALA A 139 -19.08 11.72 -21.13
CA ALA A 139 -19.16 10.48 -21.92
C ALA A 139 -19.47 9.24 -21.06
N ARG A 140 -18.98 9.18 -19.81
CA ARG A 140 -19.26 8.08 -18.87
C ARG A 140 -20.60 8.22 -18.16
N TYR A 141 -21.05 9.44 -17.88
CA TYR A 141 -22.36 9.72 -17.27
C TYR A 141 -22.98 10.98 -17.87
N PRO A 142 -23.74 10.86 -18.99
CA PRO A 142 -24.33 12.00 -19.69
C PRO A 142 -25.34 12.83 -18.88
N TYR A 143 -25.80 12.33 -17.73
CA TYR A 143 -26.65 13.08 -16.81
C TYR A 143 -25.88 14.15 -16.01
N PHE A 144 -24.53 14.04 -15.93
CA PHE A 144 -23.68 15.00 -15.21
C PHE A 144 -23.90 16.46 -15.67
N ALA A 145 -24.13 16.68 -16.97
CA ALA A 145 -24.37 17.99 -17.57
C ALA A 145 -25.72 18.63 -17.18
N TYR A 146 -26.54 17.94 -16.38
CA TYR A 146 -27.83 18.42 -15.85
C TYR A 146 -27.88 18.40 -14.31
N LEU A 147 -26.75 18.08 -13.64
CA LEU A 147 -26.65 18.21 -12.20
C LEU A 147 -26.51 19.69 -11.83
N SER A 148 -27.18 20.10 -10.75
CA SER A 148 -27.01 21.45 -10.21
C SER A 148 -25.58 21.63 -9.69
N LEU A 149 -24.96 22.79 -9.94
CA LEU A 149 -23.70 23.12 -9.28
C LEU A 149 -23.91 23.11 -7.76
N ASP A 150 -24.84 23.92 -7.28
CA ASP A 150 -24.92 24.29 -5.87
C ASP A 150 -25.74 23.32 -5.02
N ARG A 151 -26.69 22.57 -5.64
CA ARG A 151 -27.43 21.50 -4.94
C ARG A 151 -26.72 20.13 -4.98
N GLN A 152 -25.72 19.92 -5.86
CA GLN A 152 -25.16 18.57 -6.11
C GLN A 152 -23.62 18.54 -6.31
N ILE A 153 -23.08 19.18 -7.35
CA ILE A 153 -21.65 19.03 -7.70
C ILE A 153 -20.73 19.69 -6.66
N ARG A 154 -21.03 20.92 -6.24
CA ARG A 154 -20.27 21.69 -5.26
C ARG A 154 -20.34 21.05 -3.86
N PRO A 155 -21.51 20.68 -3.29
CA PRO A 155 -21.57 19.97 -2.01
C PRO A 155 -20.80 18.64 -2.02
N MET A 156 -20.82 17.89 -3.13
CA MET A 156 -20.05 16.65 -3.27
C MET A 156 -18.54 16.90 -3.28
N ALA A 157 -18.07 17.92 -4.01
CA ALA A 157 -16.66 18.29 -4.04
C ALA A 157 -16.19 18.82 -2.67
N GLU A 158 -16.98 19.68 -2.01
CA GLU A 158 -16.71 20.21 -0.67
C GLU A 158 -16.71 19.11 0.39
N PHE A 159 -17.62 18.13 0.30
CA PHE A 159 -17.60 16.94 1.14
C PHE A 159 -16.30 16.14 0.97
N LEU A 160 -15.89 15.83 -0.26
CA LEU A 160 -14.65 15.10 -0.51
C LEU A 160 -13.40 15.89 -0.06
N LEU A 161 -13.40 17.22 -0.21
CA LEU A 161 -12.37 18.10 0.37
C LEU A 161 -12.36 18.00 1.92
N SER A 162 -13.53 18.02 2.56
CA SER A 162 -13.67 17.93 4.02
C SER A 162 -13.17 16.60 4.60
N LEU A 163 -13.25 15.51 3.82
CA LEU A 163 -12.64 14.23 4.20
C LEU A 163 -11.11 14.24 4.10
N GLY A 164 -10.52 15.17 3.32
CA GLY A 164 -9.08 15.26 3.07
C GLY A 164 -8.63 14.66 1.72
N LEU A 165 -9.52 14.52 0.73
CA LEU A 165 -9.10 14.27 -0.65
C LEU A 165 -8.55 15.56 -1.28
N SER A 166 -7.47 15.48 -2.06
CA SER A 166 -6.99 16.66 -2.81
C SER A 166 -7.90 16.95 -4.02
N LYS A 167 -7.83 18.16 -4.59
CA LYS A 167 -8.47 18.45 -5.89
C LYS A 167 -8.13 17.39 -6.96
N SER A 168 -6.88 16.90 -7.00
CA SER A 168 -6.45 15.85 -7.93
C SER A 168 -7.11 14.50 -7.70
N ASP A 169 -7.43 14.17 -6.45
CA ASP A 169 -8.15 12.94 -6.11
C ASP A 169 -9.64 13.10 -6.45
N ILE A 170 -10.23 14.27 -6.21
CA ILE A 170 -11.62 14.58 -6.58
C ILE A 170 -11.82 14.52 -8.10
N MET A 171 -10.92 15.11 -8.88
CA MET A 171 -10.90 14.94 -10.34
C MET A 171 -10.84 13.46 -10.74
N THR A 172 -10.00 12.67 -10.08
CA THR A 172 -9.87 11.22 -10.32
C THR A 172 -11.15 10.45 -9.95
N VAL A 173 -11.80 10.80 -8.84
CA VAL A 173 -13.09 10.24 -8.40
C VAL A 173 -14.19 10.59 -9.41
N PHE A 174 -14.31 11.85 -9.82
CA PHE A 174 -15.33 12.28 -10.78
C PHE A 174 -15.12 11.65 -12.17
N ILE A 175 -13.90 11.49 -12.67
CA ILE A 175 -13.63 10.81 -13.97
C ILE A 175 -13.97 9.31 -13.91
N ARG A 176 -13.70 8.64 -12.78
CA ARG A 176 -13.94 7.19 -12.59
C ARG A 176 -15.38 6.85 -12.20
N THR A 177 -16.03 7.71 -11.44
CA THR A 177 -17.33 7.48 -10.81
C THR A 177 -18.14 8.79 -10.77
N PRO A 178 -18.43 9.40 -11.95
CA PRO A 178 -19.15 10.68 -12.03
C PRO A 178 -20.56 10.63 -11.46
N GLN A 179 -21.15 9.43 -11.34
CA GLN A 179 -22.45 9.24 -10.72
C GLN A 179 -22.47 9.51 -9.20
N ILE A 180 -21.32 9.66 -8.54
CA ILE A 180 -21.27 10.02 -7.11
C ILE A 180 -21.91 11.39 -6.86
N CYS A 181 -21.80 12.33 -7.80
CA CYS A 181 -22.37 13.68 -7.72
C CYS A 181 -23.91 13.72 -7.83
N ALA A 182 -24.56 12.57 -8.07
CA ALA A 182 -26.02 12.48 -8.08
C ALA A 182 -26.63 12.07 -6.72
N LEU A 183 -25.78 11.71 -5.73
CA LEU A 183 -26.20 11.22 -4.42
C LEU A 183 -26.70 12.33 -3.49
N GLY A 184 -27.65 11.99 -2.62
CA GLY A 184 -28.11 12.84 -1.52
C GLY A 184 -27.16 12.79 -0.32
N MET A 185 -26.67 13.96 0.11
CA MET A 185 -25.77 14.10 1.28
C MET A 185 -26.31 13.42 2.55
N LYS A 186 -27.61 13.59 2.83
CA LYS A 186 -28.29 13.03 4.01
C LYS A 186 -28.75 11.58 3.83
N GLU A 187 -29.21 11.23 2.63
CA GLU A 187 -29.93 9.97 2.37
C GLU A 187 -29.01 8.82 1.96
N ASP A 188 -28.00 9.08 1.12
CA ASP A 188 -27.07 8.06 0.64
C ASP A 188 -25.76 8.06 1.45
N ILE A 189 -25.13 9.24 1.55
CA ILE A 189 -23.74 9.35 2.02
C ILE A 189 -23.64 9.18 3.53
N THR A 190 -24.48 9.89 4.29
CA THR A 190 -24.41 9.88 5.76
C THR A 190 -24.54 8.46 6.34
N PRO A 191 -25.50 7.61 5.91
CA PRO A 191 -25.57 6.22 6.37
C PRO A 191 -24.33 5.38 6.02
N ALA A 192 -23.76 5.55 4.82
CA ALA A 192 -22.56 4.83 4.40
C ALA A 192 -21.32 5.23 5.24
N MET A 193 -21.18 6.51 5.59
CA MET A 193 -20.09 6.99 6.44
C MET A 193 -20.25 6.55 7.90
N MET A 194 -21.47 6.62 8.45
CA MET A 194 -21.77 6.10 9.80
C MET A 194 -21.45 4.60 9.94
N LEU A 195 -21.70 3.81 8.89
CA LEU A 195 -21.34 2.40 8.86
C LEU A 195 -19.83 2.17 8.92
N LEU A 196 -19.03 2.96 8.20
CA LEU A 196 -17.55 2.91 8.30
C LEU A 196 -17.05 3.35 9.70
N GLU A 197 -17.72 4.33 10.31
CA GLU A 197 -17.41 4.80 11.66
C GLU A 197 -17.72 3.74 12.72
N ASN A 198 -18.87 3.07 12.62
CA ASN A 198 -19.29 1.97 13.51
C ASN A 198 -18.36 0.74 13.44
N LEU A 199 -17.66 0.53 12.32
CA LEU A 199 -16.60 -0.49 12.21
C LEU A 199 -15.29 -0.11 12.91
N GLY A 200 -15.20 1.09 13.50
CA GLY A 200 -13.96 1.61 14.07
C GLY A 200 -12.93 2.06 13.02
N MET A 201 -13.36 2.38 11.80
CA MET A 201 -12.44 2.90 10.78
C MET A 201 -12.14 4.38 11.02
N ASP A 202 -10.95 4.67 11.56
CA ASP A 202 -10.37 6.01 11.67
C ASP A 202 -10.61 6.85 10.39
N LYS A 203 -11.21 8.03 10.56
CA LYS A 203 -11.59 8.96 9.49
C LYS A 203 -10.41 9.34 8.59
N ARG A 204 -9.18 9.33 9.13
CA ARG A 204 -7.93 9.54 8.36
C ARG A 204 -7.72 8.53 7.23
N ARG A 205 -8.38 7.36 7.28
CA ARG A 205 -8.31 6.32 6.25
C ARG A 205 -9.35 6.49 5.14
N TRP A 206 -10.43 7.22 5.40
CA TRP A 206 -11.55 7.36 4.46
C TRP A 206 -11.13 7.88 3.07
N PRO A 207 -10.23 8.89 2.93
CA PRO A 207 -9.72 9.31 1.62
C PRO A 207 -9.00 8.20 0.84
N THR A 208 -8.22 7.36 1.54
CA THR A 208 -7.50 6.24 0.90
C THR A 208 -8.46 5.16 0.41
N VAL A 209 -9.54 4.90 1.17
CA VAL A 209 -10.57 3.93 0.79
C VAL A 209 -11.41 4.45 -0.39
N ILE A 210 -11.91 5.68 -0.30
CA ILE A 210 -12.78 6.29 -1.31
C ILE A 210 -12.03 6.51 -2.63
N ASN A 211 -10.79 7.01 -2.62
CA ASN A 211 -10.00 7.21 -3.84
C ASN A 211 -9.66 5.88 -4.57
N LYS A 212 -9.46 4.79 -3.81
CA LYS A 212 -9.31 3.43 -4.37
C LYS A 212 -10.61 2.88 -4.96
N TYR A 213 -11.74 3.06 -4.26
CA TYR A 213 -13.02 2.47 -4.63
C TYR A 213 -14.20 3.38 -4.25
N PRO A 214 -14.52 4.42 -5.06
CA PRO A 214 -15.53 5.42 -4.70
C PRO A 214 -16.94 4.83 -4.56
N GLN A 215 -17.18 3.70 -5.23
CA GLN A 215 -18.43 2.94 -5.21
C GLN A 215 -18.82 2.41 -3.82
N ILE A 216 -17.90 2.44 -2.82
CA ILE A 216 -18.24 2.05 -1.44
C ILE A 216 -19.33 2.95 -0.84
N VAL A 217 -19.35 4.24 -1.18
CA VAL A 217 -20.37 5.22 -0.76
C VAL A 217 -21.69 5.04 -1.54
N MET A 218 -21.67 4.20 -2.59
CA MET A 218 -22.83 3.89 -3.45
C MET A 218 -23.43 2.51 -3.17
N CYS A 219 -22.90 1.78 -2.18
CA CYS A 219 -23.44 0.47 -1.79
C CYS A 219 -24.61 0.68 -0.83
N SER A 220 -25.76 0.04 -1.11
CA SER A 220 -26.89 0.06 -0.18
C SER A 220 -26.49 -0.55 1.16
N ARG A 221 -26.91 0.07 2.26
CA ARG A 221 -26.56 -0.35 3.63
C ARG A 221 -26.76 -1.85 3.85
N GLN A 222 -27.92 -2.39 3.46
CA GLN A 222 -28.25 -3.82 3.52
C GLN A 222 -27.21 -4.73 2.84
N LYS A 223 -26.62 -4.30 1.71
CA LYS A 223 -25.57 -5.08 1.02
C LYS A 223 -24.25 -5.06 1.80
N VAL A 224 -23.91 -3.93 2.43
CA VAL A 224 -22.67 -3.80 3.18
C VAL A 224 -22.78 -4.56 4.51
N ASP A 225 -23.87 -4.35 5.27
CA ASP A 225 -24.18 -5.08 6.51
C ASP A 225 -24.07 -6.61 6.28
N ALA A 226 -24.76 -7.16 5.28
CA ALA A 226 -24.70 -8.60 4.97
C ALA A 226 -23.33 -9.13 4.52
N ILE A 227 -22.42 -8.28 4.03
CA ILE A 227 -21.02 -8.65 3.73
C ILE A 227 -20.15 -8.61 5.00
N LEU A 228 -20.44 -7.69 5.92
CA LEU A 228 -19.76 -7.58 7.22
C LEU A 228 -20.16 -8.74 8.13
N ASP A 229 -21.45 -9.06 8.21
CA ASP A 229 -21.96 -10.22 8.94
C ASP A 229 -21.27 -11.50 8.46
N PHE A 230 -21.15 -11.69 7.14
CA PHE A 230 -20.40 -12.80 6.56
C PHE A 230 -18.89 -12.78 6.91
N PHE A 231 -18.25 -11.62 7.01
CA PHE A 231 -16.87 -11.55 7.48
C PHE A 231 -16.73 -11.94 8.97
N TYR A 232 -17.71 -11.58 9.81
CA TYR A 232 -17.79 -12.03 11.19
C TYR A 232 -18.11 -13.55 11.27
N GLU A 233 -19.02 -14.09 10.46
CA GLU A 233 -19.26 -15.54 10.31
C GLU A 233 -17.97 -16.31 9.96
N MET A 234 -17.07 -15.71 9.16
CA MET A 234 -15.79 -16.32 8.79
C MET A 234 -14.71 -16.17 9.88
N GLY A 235 -14.95 -15.43 10.96
CA GLY A 235 -14.04 -15.27 12.10
C GLY A 235 -13.08 -14.07 12.00
N LEU A 236 -13.37 -13.06 11.16
CA LEU A 236 -12.61 -11.81 11.17
C LEU A 236 -13.04 -10.92 12.35
N SER A 237 -12.07 -10.30 13.02
CA SER A 237 -12.35 -9.18 13.94
C SER A 237 -12.65 -7.90 13.17
N ALA A 238 -13.30 -6.92 13.81
CA ALA A 238 -13.53 -5.60 13.22
C ALA A 238 -12.23 -4.95 12.73
N GLU A 239 -11.14 -5.07 13.48
CA GLU A 239 -9.81 -4.58 13.07
C GLU A 239 -9.26 -5.32 11.83
N GLY A 240 -9.56 -6.62 11.69
CA GLY A 240 -9.27 -7.42 10.50
C GLY A 240 -10.06 -6.95 9.28
N ILE A 241 -11.37 -6.70 9.44
CA ILE A 241 -12.23 -6.13 8.40
C ILE A 241 -11.71 -4.75 7.97
N VAL A 242 -11.42 -3.86 8.92
CA VAL A 242 -10.85 -2.53 8.64
C VAL A 242 -9.51 -2.64 7.91
N LYS A 243 -8.65 -3.60 8.24
CA LYS A 243 -7.41 -3.88 7.49
C LYS A 243 -7.72 -4.27 6.03
N VAL A 244 -8.60 -5.24 5.80
CA VAL A 244 -9.00 -5.68 4.45
C VAL A 244 -9.58 -4.53 3.64
N LEU A 245 -10.52 -3.76 4.19
CA LEU A 245 -11.13 -2.61 3.52
C LEU A 245 -10.13 -1.46 3.28
N THR A 246 -9.15 -1.24 4.16
CA THR A 246 -8.09 -0.24 3.94
C THR A 246 -7.22 -0.60 2.72
N TRP A 247 -6.90 -1.88 2.53
CA TRP A 247 -5.98 -2.29 1.46
C TRP A 247 -6.68 -2.68 0.15
N PHE A 248 -7.79 -3.41 0.22
CA PHE A 248 -8.59 -3.92 -0.92
C PHE A 248 -10.11 -3.67 -0.75
N PRO A 249 -10.58 -2.40 -0.76
CA PRO A 249 -12.00 -2.06 -0.53
C PRO A 249 -12.97 -2.61 -1.58
N SER A 250 -12.47 -3.00 -2.77
CA SER A 250 -13.27 -3.57 -3.86
C SER A 250 -13.96 -4.89 -3.53
N ILE A 251 -13.62 -5.56 -2.43
CA ILE A 251 -14.33 -6.79 -1.99
C ILE A 251 -15.81 -6.53 -1.66
N VAL A 252 -16.18 -5.32 -1.20
CA VAL A 252 -17.59 -4.92 -1.00
C VAL A 252 -18.36 -4.88 -2.33
N GLY A 253 -17.66 -4.82 -3.46
CA GLY A 253 -18.24 -4.96 -4.79
C GLY A 253 -18.74 -6.36 -5.11
N TYR A 254 -18.13 -7.41 -4.55
CA TYR A 254 -18.42 -8.82 -4.88
C TYR A 254 -19.84 -9.24 -4.46
N SER A 255 -20.34 -10.33 -5.06
CA SER A 255 -21.64 -10.91 -4.71
C SER A 255 -21.49 -11.86 -3.52
N LEU A 256 -22.30 -11.67 -2.47
CA LEU A 256 -22.30 -12.58 -1.32
C LEU A 256 -22.57 -14.03 -1.75
N GLU A 257 -23.63 -14.24 -2.53
CA GLU A 257 -24.09 -15.57 -2.94
C GLU A 257 -23.35 -16.16 -4.15
N ARG A 258 -22.83 -15.34 -5.07
CA ARG A 258 -22.11 -15.84 -6.27
C ARG A 258 -20.59 -15.90 -6.12
N ASN A 259 -20.01 -15.16 -5.18
CA ASN A 259 -18.56 -15.05 -5.01
C ASN A 259 -18.10 -15.44 -3.60
N LEU A 260 -18.62 -14.77 -2.57
CA LEU A 260 -18.07 -14.84 -1.22
C LEU A 260 -18.39 -16.19 -0.53
N ARG A 261 -19.68 -16.53 -0.37
CA ARG A 261 -20.12 -17.77 0.29
C ARG A 261 -19.65 -19.04 -0.43
N PRO A 262 -19.75 -19.18 -1.78
CA PRO A 262 -19.28 -20.37 -2.47
C PRO A 262 -17.77 -20.58 -2.31
N THR A 263 -16.97 -19.51 -2.44
CA THR A 263 -15.51 -19.61 -2.37
C THR A 263 -15.03 -19.88 -0.94
N ALA A 264 -15.70 -19.32 0.08
CA ALA A 264 -15.44 -19.69 1.48
C ALA A 264 -15.77 -21.16 1.76
N LYS A 265 -16.89 -21.68 1.23
CA LYS A 265 -17.25 -23.10 1.34
C LYS A 265 -16.20 -23.99 0.66
N TYR A 266 -15.73 -23.61 -0.52
CA TYR A 266 -14.68 -24.33 -1.24
C TYR A 266 -13.35 -24.37 -0.48
N PHE A 267 -12.85 -23.22 0.00
CA PHE A 267 -11.65 -23.21 0.85
C PHE A 267 -11.83 -24.01 2.14
N ARG A 268 -13.00 -23.94 2.78
CA ARG A 268 -13.32 -24.74 3.98
C ARG A 268 -13.29 -26.25 3.69
N SER A 269 -13.74 -26.72 2.53
CA SER A 269 -13.60 -28.13 2.15
C SER A 269 -12.14 -28.57 1.96
N LEU A 270 -11.22 -27.65 1.64
CA LEU A 270 -9.78 -27.91 1.58
C LEU A 270 -9.08 -27.76 2.94
N GLY A 271 -9.81 -27.66 4.06
CA GLY A 271 -9.24 -27.37 5.39
C GLY A 271 -8.71 -25.94 5.57
N VAL A 272 -8.88 -25.06 4.57
CA VAL A 272 -8.38 -23.69 4.57
C VAL A 272 -9.37 -22.77 5.28
N ARG A 273 -8.90 -22.02 6.29
CA ARG A 273 -9.74 -21.01 6.95
C ARG A 273 -9.96 -19.81 6.04
N ALA A 274 -11.22 -19.40 5.88
CA ALA A 274 -11.58 -18.29 4.99
C ALA A 274 -11.04 -16.93 5.47
N ASP A 275 -10.92 -16.69 6.78
CA ASP A 275 -10.35 -15.46 7.35
C ASP A 275 -8.89 -15.21 6.92
N VAL A 276 -8.08 -16.28 6.85
CA VAL A 276 -6.67 -16.20 6.45
C VAL A 276 -6.56 -15.77 5.00
N ILE A 277 -7.44 -16.29 4.13
CA ILE A 277 -7.49 -15.91 2.71
C ILE A 277 -8.09 -14.51 2.55
N LEU A 278 -9.16 -14.15 3.25
CA LEU A 278 -9.73 -12.79 3.23
C LEU A 278 -8.70 -11.74 3.69
N THR A 279 -7.89 -12.04 4.70
CA THR A 279 -6.86 -11.12 5.23
C THR A 279 -5.68 -10.98 4.27
N ARG A 280 -5.13 -12.09 3.76
CA ARG A 280 -3.88 -12.13 2.99
C ARG A 280 -4.07 -11.99 1.48
N TRP A 281 -5.19 -12.48 0.95
CA TRP A 281 -5.45 -12.61 -0.48
C TRP A 281 -6.96 -12.56 -0.83
N PRO A 282 -7.68 -11.47 -0.49
CA PRO A 282 -9.11 -11.31 -0.74
C PRO A 282 -9.50 -11.38 -2.23
N GLN A 283 -8.52 -11.22 -3.14
CA GLN A 283 -8.73 -11.39 -4.58
C GLN A 283 -9.18 -12.81 -4.94
N ALA A 284 -8.87 -13.82 -4.11
CA ALA A 284 -9.29 -15.21 -4.31
C ALA A 284 -10.79 -15.35 -4.52
N PHE A 285 -11.59 -14.57 -3.78
CA PHE A 285 -13.04 -14.61 -3.81
C PHE A 285 -13.64 -14.01 -5.11
N GLY A 286 -12.83 -13.31 -5.90
CA GLY A 286 -13.21 -12.83 -7.23
C GLY A 286 -12.94 -13.82 -8.37
N LEU A 287 -12.39 -14.99 -8.08
CA LEU A 287 -12.04 -16.02 -9.08
C LEU A 287 -13.15 -17.05 -9.26
N SER A 288 -13.15 -17.75 -10.39
CA SER A 288 -14.04 -18.88 -10.62
C SER A 288 -13.52 -20.11 -9.89
N ILE A 289 -14.39 -20.80 -9.14
CA ILE A 289 -14.06 -22.08 -8.50
C ILE A 289 -13.69 -23.09 -9.59
N GLU A 290 -14.63 -23.42 -10.47
CA GLU A 290 -14.46 -24.36 -11.58
C GLU A 290 -13.41 -23.89 -12.61
N GLY A 291 -13.28 -22.58 -12.84
CA GLY A 291 -12.39 -22.05 -13.89
C GLY A 291 -10.94 -21.78 -13.45
N ASN A 292 -10.67 -21.63 -12.14
CA ASN A 292 -9.34 -21.22 -11.65
C ASN A 292 -8.89 -22.03 -10.42
N LEU A 293 -9.70 -22.06 -9.37
CA LEU A 293 -9.30 -22.61 -8.07
C LEU A 293 -9.22 -24.15 -8.11
N LYS A 294 -10.26 -24.79 -8.64
CA LYS A 294 -10.46 -26.24 -8.64
C LYS A 294 -9.49 -26.98 -9.58
N PRO A 295 -9.28 -26.58 -10.84
CA PRO A 295 -8.27 -27.23 -11.69
C PRO A 295 -6.86 -27.19 -11.09
N SER A 296 -6.51 -26.10 -10.40
CA SER A 296 -5.22 -25.95 -9.71
C SER A 296 -5.05 -26.91 -8.53
N VAL A 297 -6.15 -27.23 -7.83
CA VAL A 297 -6.19 -28.19 -6.72
C VAL A 297 -6.20 -29.62 -7.23
N GLU A 298 -7.08 -29.93 -8.19
CA GLU A 298 -7.21 -31.25 -8.82
C GLU A 298 -5.87 -31.71 -9.42
N PHE A 299 -5.11 -30.82 -10.06
CA PHE A 299 -3.76 -31.13 -10.51
C PHE A 299 -2.84 -31.63 -9.38
N PHE A 300 -2.84 -31.01 -8.20
CA PHE A 300 -2.02 -31.52 -7.10
C PHE A 300 -2.58 -32.82 -6.51
N LEU A 301 -3.90 -33.01 -6.47
CA LEU A 301 -4.53 -34.28 -6.07
C LEU A 301 -4.16 -35.42 -7.03
N GLU A 302 -4.23 -35.21 -8.35
CA GLU A 302 -3.74 -36.14 -9.39
C GLU A 302 -2.26 -36.49 -9.18
N LYS A 303 -1.46 -35.55 -8.67
CA LYS A 303 -0.03 -35.74 -8.39
C LYS A 303 0.23 -36.29 -6.99
N GLY A 304 -0.80 -36.88 -6.38
CA GLY A 304 -0.75 -37.64 -5.14
C GLY A 304 -0.72 -36.81 -3.86
N TYR A 305 -0.88 -35.49 -3.93
CA TYR A 305 -0.99 -34.64 -2.74
C TYR A 305 -2.36 -34.87 -2.08
N SER A 306 -2.40 -34.95 -0.75
CA SER A 306 -3.67 -34.96 -0.03
C SER A 306 -4.34 -33.58 -0.04
N GLN A 307 -5.64 -33.58 0.15
CA GLN A 307 -6.46 -32.36 0.22
C GLN A 307 -5.98 -31.39 1.33
N GLU A 308 -5.45 -31.91 2.44
CA GLU A 308 -4.90 -31.13 3.56
C GLU A 308 -3.50 -30.57 3.26
N GLU A 309 -2.64 -31.29 2.53
CA GLU A 309 -1.36 -30.74 2.04
C GLU A 309 -1.59 -29.59 1.05
N VAL A 310 -2.54 -29.74 0.12
CA VAL A 310 -2.90 -28.68 -0.84
C VAL A 310 -3.52 -27.48 -0.11
N GLY A 311 -4.40 -27.72 0.87
CA GLY A 311 -4.93 -26.68 1.75
C GLY A 311 -3.84 -25.94 2.53
N THR A 312 -2.85 -26.67 3.06
CA THR A 312 -1.67 -26.09 3.72
C THR A 312 -0.87 -25.22 2.76
N MET A 313 -0.64 -25.69 1.53
CA MET A 313 0.07 -24.92 0.50
C MET A 313 -0.67 -23.62 0.12
N ILE A 314 -1.99 -23.66 -0.02
CA ILE A 314 -2.83 -22.48 -0.29
C ILE A 314 -2.83 -21.51 0.91
N SER A 315 -2.87 -22.03 2.14
CA SER A 315 -2.84 -21.22 3.38
C SER A 315 -1.50 -20.48 3.55
N LEU A 316 -0.40 -21.07 3.08
CA LEU A 316 0.93 -20.47 3.05
C LEU A 316 1.13 -19.53 1.86
N PHE A 317 0.55 -19.82 0.70
CA PHE A 317 0.76 -19.08 -0.54
C PHE A 317 -0.47 -19.14 -1.47
N GLY A 318 -1.51 -18.36 -1.15
CA GLY A 318 -2.79 -18.40 -1.87
C GLY A 318 -2.67 -18.20 -3.39
N CYS A 319 -1.74 -17.37 -3.85
CA CYS A 319 -1.47 -17.14 -5.27
C CYS A 319 -1.11 -18.41 -6.07
N LEU A 320 -0.78 -19.54 -5.41
CA LEU A 320 -0.52 -20.82 -6.05
C LEU A 320 -1.62 -21.18 -7.08
N VAL A 321 -2.90 -21.02 -6.72
CA VAL A 321 -4.05 -21.35 -7.57
C VAL A 321 -4.45 -20.24 -8.57
N THR A 322 -3.58 -19.24 -8.76
CA THR A 322 -3.68 -18.26 -9.87
C THR A 322 -2.72 -18.55 -11.01
N TYR A 323 -1.72 -19.39 -10.78
CA TYR A 323 -0.73 -19.70 -11.79
C TYR A 323 -1.30 -20.67 -12.82
N SER A 324 -1.07 -20.38 -14.10
CA SER A 324 -1.51 -21.24 -15.18
C SER A 324 -0.93 -22.65 -15.04
N LEU A 325 -1.81 -23.65 -15.08
CA LEU A 325 -1.49 -25.06 -14.97
C LEU A 325 -0.44 -25.50 -15.99
N SER A 326 -0.75 -25.37 -17.28
CA SER A 326 0.10 -25.85 -18.39
C SER A 326 1.45 -25.13 -18.51
N LYS A 327 1.57 -23.93 -17.92
CA LYS A 327 2.71 -23.02 -18.16
C LYS A 327 3.58 -22.71 -16.96
N ASN A 328 3.07 -22.96 -15.76
CA ASN A 328 3.74 -22.57 -14.53
C ASN A 328 3.71 -23.70 -13.49
N LEU A 329 2.54 -24.23 -13.14
CA LEU A 329 2.45 -25.29 -12.12
C LEU A 329 3.00 -26.62 -12.65
N ARG A 330 2.48 -27.12 -13.78
CA ARG A 330 2.87 -28.41 -14.36
C ARG A 330 4.34 -28.46 -14.77
N PRO A 331 4.89 -27.53 -15.59
CA PRO A 331 6.30 -27.61 -16.01
C PRO A 331 7.30 -27.45 -14.86
N LYS A 332 6.95 -26.73 -13.78
CA LYS A 332 7.82 -26.61 -12.60
C LYS A 332 7.73 -27.83 -11.71
N TRP A 333 6.54 -28.40 -11.51
CA TRP A 333 6.37 -29.64 -10.75
C TRP A 333 7.07 -30.82 -11.43
N GLU A 334 6.91 -30.97 -12.76
CA GLU A 334 7.62 -31.95 -13.57
C GLU A 334 9.14 -31.77 -13.44
N PHE A 335 9.64 -30.54 -13.51
CA PHE A 335 11.07 -30.27 -13.31
C PHE A 335 11.53 -30.52 -11.86
N PHE A 336 10.71 -30.26 -10.84
CA PHE A 336 11.05 -30.63 -9.45
C PHE A 336 11.17 -32.15 -9.25
N LEU A 337 10.44 -32.96 -10.03
CA LEU A 337 10.66 -34.41 -10.08
C LEU A 337 11.97 -34.79 -10.78
N THR A 338 12.32 -34.19 -11.92
CA THR A 338 13.61 -34.50 -12.60
C THR A 338 14.84 -34.05 -11.81
N MET A 339 14.63 -33.20 -10.79
CA MET A 339 15.64 -32.82 -9.80
C MET A 339 15.70 -33.73 -8.56
N ASN A 340 14.84 -34.76 -8.48
CA ASN A 340 14.70 -35.70 -7.36
C ASN A 340 14.52 -35.01 -5.97
N TYR A 341 13.73 -33.94 -5.91
CA TYR A 341 13.46 -33.24 -4.65
C TYR A 341 12.29 -33.82 -3.85
N ARG A 342 12.44 -33.79 -2.53
CA ARG A 342 11.40 -34.17 -1.57
C ARG A 342 10.15 -33.29 -1.66
N ARG A 343 9.00 -33.95 -1.70
CA ARG A 343 7.65 -33.36 -1.69
C ARG A 343 7.41 -32.43 -0.51
N GLU A 344 7.93 -32.78 0.67
CA GLU A 344 7.74 -32.02 1.91
C GLU A 344 8.37 -30.61 1.83
N ASP A 345 9.45 -30.46 1.04
CA ASP A 345 10.08 -29.16 0.82
C ASP A 345 9.17 -28.24 -0.03
N LEU A 346 8.40 -28.79 -0.98
CA LEU A 346 7.40 -28.04 -1.77
C LEU A 346 6.18 -27.65 -0.92
N ILE A 347 5.72 -28.53 -0.01
CA ILE A 347 4.57 -28.26 0.88
C ILE A 347 4.92 -27.20 1.91
N ARG A 348 6.14 -27.25 2.47
CA ARG A 348 6.63 -26.27 3.44
C ARG A 348 6.91 -24.90 2.83
N PHE A 349 7.18 -24.82 1.52
CA PHE A 349 7.46 -23.54 0.86
C PHE A 349 6.94 -23.49 -0.60
N PRO A 350 5.60 -23.50 -0.82
CA PRO A 350 4.97 -23.45 -2.14
C PRO A 350 5.34 -22.19 -2.97
N HIS A 351 5.92 -21.18 -2.33
CA HIS A 351 6.53 -20.02 -2.97
C HIS A 351 7.62 -20.38 -4.01
N TYR A 352 8.17 -21.61 -4.04
CA TYR A 352 9.05 -22.02 -5.15
C TYR A 352 8.37 -21.92 -6.52
N PHE A 353 7.05 -22.13 -6.61
CA PHE A 353 6.28 -21.94 -7.85
C PHE A 353 6.24 -20.47 -8.32
N SER A 354 6.54 -19.49 -7.46
CA SER A 354 6.66 -18.09 -7.86
C SER A 354 7.96 -17.78 -8.61
N TYR A 355 8.97 -18.67 -8.58
CA TYR A 355 10.25 -18.46 -9.23
C TYR A 355 10.21 -18.86 -10.72
N SER A 356 11.01 -18.18 -11.56
CA SER A 356 11.13 -18.50 -12.99
C SER A 356 11.81 -19.85 -13.21
N LEU A 357 11.22 -20.70 -14.04
CA LEU A 357 11.80 -21.99 -14.43
C LEU A 357 13.10 -21.75 -15.20
N GLU A 358 13.03 -21.03 -16.31
CA GLU A 358 14.16 -20.78 -17.22
C GLU A 358 15.26 -19.86 -16.64
N HIS A 359 14.92 -18.86 -15.81
CA HIS A 359 15.90 -17.89 -15.32
C HIS A 359 16.39 -18.11 -13.88
N ARG A 360 15.79 -19.04 -13.12
CA ARG A 360 16.23 -19.35 -11.74
C ARG A 360 16.31 -20.83 -11.41
N ILE A 361 15.33 -21.65 -11.81
CA ILE A 361 15.29 -23.05 -11.38
C ILE A 361 16.25 -23.90 -12.23
N LYS A 362 16.07 -23.92 -13.56
CA LYS A 362 16.92 -24.66 -14.51
C LYS A 362 18.40 -24.25 -14.45
N PRO A 363 18.80 -22.97 -14.54
CA PRO A 363 20.23 -22.62 -14.59
C PRO A 363 20.97 -22.94 -13.29
N ARG A 364 20.27 -22.86 -12.15
CA ARG A 364 20.87 -23.20 -10.85
C ARG A 364 20.96 -24.70 -10.64
N TYR A 365 19.98 -25.47 -11.12
CA TYR A 365 20.09 -26.93 -11.12
C TYR A 365 21.23 -27.39 -12.03
N ALA A 366 21.31 -26.87 -13.26
CA ALA A 366 22.41 -27.16 -14.17
C ALA A 366 23.77 -26.81 -13.55
N ALA A 367 23.90 -25.66 -12.87
CA ALA A 367 25.13 -25.29 -12.16
C ALA A 367 25.44 -26.19 -10.95
N VAL A 368 24.43 -26.69 -10.23
CA VAL A 368 24.56 -27.66 -9.12
C VAL A 368 25.03 -29.03 -9.64
N VAL A 369 24.42 -29.52 -10.73
CA VAL A 369 24.79 -30.79 -11.38
C VAL A 369 26.19 -30.72 -11.99
N ALA A 370 26.50 -29.66 -12.75
CA ALA A 370 27.83 -29.46 -13.35
C ALA A 370 28.94 -29.25 -12.32
N ALA A 371 28.60 -28.82 -11.10
CA ALA A 371 29.54 -28.74 -9.97
C ALA A 371 29.68 -30.06 -9.18
N GLY A 372 28.89 -31.09 -9.48
CA GLY A 372 28.95 -32.40 -8.79
C GLY A 372 28.62 -32.30 -7.29
N VAL A 373 27.60 -31.52 -6.92
CA VAL A 373 27.24 -31.28 -5.51
C VAL A 373 25.74 -31.45 -5.25
N GLU A 374 25.40 -32.06 -4.12
CA GLU A 374 24.01 -32.01 -3.64
C GLU A 374 23.67 -30.62 -3.10
N PHE A 375 22.50 -30.09 -3.45
CA PHE A 375 21.95 -28.87 -2.83
C PHE A 375 20.54 -29.13 -2.30
N SER A 376 20.20 -28.58 -1.14
CA SER A 376 18.81 -28.49 -0.68
C SER A 376 18.06 -27.43 -1.49
N LEU A 377 16.82 -27.71 -1.94
CA LEU A 377 15.99 -26.83 -2.76
C LEU A 377 15.91 -25.38 -2.21
N SER A 378 15.81 -25.23 -0.90
CA SER A 378 15.80 -23.94 -0.19
C SER A 378 17.07 -23.11 -0.40
N ARG A 379 18.26 -23.68 -0.15
CA ARG A 379 19.55 -23.04 -0.46
C ARG A 379 19.70 -22.76 -1.95
N MET A 380 19.22 -23.66 -2.82
CA MET A 380 19.35 -23.48 -4.27
C MET A 380 18.50 -22.31 -4.79
N LEU A 381 17.24 -22.18 -4.35
CA LEU A 381 16.29 -21.25 -4.94
C LEU A 381 16.07 -19.94 -4.18
N ILE A 382 16.20 -19.90 -2.85
CA ILE A 382 15.88 -18.70 -2.06
C ILE A 382 17.02 -17.66 -2.14
N LEU A 383 18.29 -18.10 -2.22
CA LEU A 383 19.45 -17.22 -2.24
C LEU A 383 19.45 -16.24 -3.45
N ARG A 384 19.97 -15.02 -3.25
CA ARG A 384 20.29 -14.08 -4.34
C ARG A 384 21.46 -14.62 -5.19
N GLY A 385 21.65 -14.10 -6.41
CA GLY A 385 22.56 -14.67 -7.41
C GLY A 385 23.98 -14.89 -6.90
N ASP A 386 24.57 -13.85 -6.33
CA ASP A 386 25.96 -13.80 -5.86
C ASP A 386 26.16 -14.75 -4.66
N ASN A 387 25.18 -14.76 -3.75
CA ASN A 387 25.15 -15.67 -2.60
C ASN A 387 24.97 -17.14 -3.01
N PHE A 388 24.20 -17.42 -4.07
CA PHE A 388 24.07 -18.76 -4.64
C PHE A 388 25.39 -19.21 -5.26
N ASN A 389 26.01 -18.38 -6.12
CA ASN A 389 27.29 -18.69 -6.76
C ASN A 389 28.41 -18.93 -5.73
N THR A 390 28.44 -18.13 -4.66
CA THR A 390 29.40 -18.28 -3.56
C THR A 390 29.15 -19.55 -2.74
N ALA A 391 27.88 -19.88 -2.46
CA ALA A 391 27.52 -21.13 -1.79
C ALA A 391 27.84 -22.37 -2.66
N LEU A 392 27.62 -22.27 -3.97
CA LEU A 392 27.90 -23.33 -4.95
C LEU A 392 29.40 -23.61 -5.01
N LYS A 393 30.22 -22.58 -5.27
CA LYS A 393 31.69 -22.68 -5.25
C LYS A 393 32.20 -23.24 -3.93
N LYS A 394 31.63 -22.80 -2.79
CA LYS A 394 31.97 -23.38 -1.48
C LYS A 394 31.71 -24.89 -1.46
N LYS A 395 30.51 -25.37 -1.81
CA LYS A 395 30.24 -26.82 -1.72
C LYS A 395 31.01 -27.64 -2.76
N GLN A 396 31.33 -27.07 -3.92
CA GLN A 396 32.18 -27.72 -4.93
C GLN A 396 33.61 -27.95 -4.40
N MET A 397 34.17 -27.00 -3.64
CA MET A 397 35.42 -27.20 -2.91
C MET A 397 35.31 -28.19 -1.74
N GLU A 398 34.09 -28.45 -1.24
CA GLU A 398 33.82 -29.45 -0.20
C GLU A 398 33.70 -30.88 -0.77
N THR A 399 33.22 -31.07 -2.01
CA THR A 399 33.16 -32.39 -2.66
C THR A 399 34.41 -32.77 -3.44
N GLN A 400 35.12 -31.83 -4.08
CA GLN A 400 36.32 -32.11 -4.90
C GLN A 400 37.58 -32.47 -4.10
N GLY A 401 37.49 -32.80 -2.80
CA GLY A 401 38.66 -33.14 -1.98
C GLY A 401 39.67 -31.99 -1.79
N ILE A 402 39.35 -30.77 -2.22
CA ILE A 402 40.22 -29.59 -2.03
C ILE A 402 40.38 -29.28 -0.53
N ARG A 403 39.35 -29.61 0.26
CA ARG A 403 39.37 -29.58 1.74
C ARG A 403 40.34 -30.57 2.39
N SER A 404 40.83 -31.59 1.68
CA SER A 404 41.87 -32.51 2.16
C SER A 404 43.23 -32.24 1.50
N ARG A 405 43.33 -32.06 0.18
CA ARG A 405 44.63 -31.79 -0.47
C ARG A 405 45.34 -30.53 0.04
N LYS A 406 44.61 -29.45 0.36
CA LYS A 406 45.20 -28.24 0.97
C LYS A 406 45.31 -28.28 2.51
N LEU A 407 44.89 -29.39 3.14
CA LEU A 407 45.09 -29.68 4.56
C LEU A 407 46.22 -30.69 4.81
N ILE A 408 46.47 -31.62 3.87
CA ILE A 408 47.59 -32.58 3.91
C ILE A 408 48.93 -31.83 3.88
N ALA A 409 49.01 -30.75 3.10
CA ALA A 409 50.12 -29.77 3.13
C ALA A 409 50.30 -29.05 4.50
N LEU A 410 49.44 -29.29 5.49
CA LEU A 410 49.55 -28.82 6.88
C LEU A 410 49.56 -29.97 7.91
N SER A 411 49.58 -31.24 7.46
CA SER A 411 49.72 -32.44 8.31
C SER A 411 51.01 -33.22 8.08
N GLY A 412 51.83 -32.84 7.09
CA GLY A 412 53.23 -33.26 7.02
C GLY A 412 53.51 -34.56 6.25
N GLU A 413 53.01 -34.68 5.03
CA GLU A 413 53.57 -35.59 4.02
C GLU A 413 53.44 -34.97 2.61
N THR A 414 54.30 -35.39 1.69
CA THR A 414 54.59 -34.75 0.38
C THR A 414 53.37 -34.67 -0.57
N GLU A 415 53.28 -33.75 -1.53
CA GLU A 415 54.35 -33.10 -2.32
C GLU A 415 54.32 -31.56 -2.36
N ILE A 416 55.44 -30.98 -2.82
CA ILE A 416 55.72 -29.56 -2.91
C ILE A 416 55.26 -28.98 -4.25
N GLY A 417 54.55 -27.85 -4.23
CA GLY A 417 54.33 -27.02 -5.42
C GLY A 417 55.59 -26.23 -5.78
N THR A 418 56.47 -26.86 -6.56
CA THR A 418 57.72 -26.36 -7.21
C THR A 418 58.79 -25.62 -6.39
N ASP A 419 58.44 -24.74 -5.45
CA ASP A 419 59.37 -23.76 -4.86
C ASP A 419 59.44 -23.78 -3.31
N GLY A 420 58.83 -24.78 -2.67
CA GLY A 420 59.09 -25.14 -1.25
C GLY A 420 58.64 -24.18 -0.14
N GLN A 421 58.25 -22.94 -0.45
CA GLN A 421 57.96 -21.92 0.56
C GLN A 421 56.50 -21.96 1.08
N LEU A 422 56.33 -21.70 2.38
CA LEU A 422 55.02 -21.47 2.99
C LEU A 422 54.34 -20.22 2.38
N PRO A 423 53.02 -20.23 2.15
CA PRO A 423 52.33 -19.08 1.57
C PRO A 423 52.54 -17.79 2.39
N PRO A 424 52.87 -16.64 1.78
CA PRO A 424 53.25 -15.42 2.52
C PRO A 424 52.22 -14.94 3.55
N HIS A 425 50.92 -15.19 3.33
CA HIS A 425 49.88 -14.85 4.30
C HIS A 425 49.87 -15.73 5.56
N ILE A 426 50.45 -16.93 5.52
CA ILE A 426 50.64 -17.81 6.67
C ILE A 426 51.85 -17.35 7.49
N LEU A 427 52.96 -16.98 6.82
CA LEU A 427 54.13 -16.36 7.46
C LEU A 427 53.74 -15.09 8.22
N TYR A 428 52.94 -14.22 7.60
CA TYR A 428 52.41 -13.02 8.26
C TYR A 428 51.53 -13.28 9.50
N LEU A 429 50.87 -14.44 9.60
CA LEU A 429 50.16 -14.81 10.84
C LEU A 429 51.13 -15.22 11.95
N PHE A 430 52.23 -15.89 11.62
CA PHE A 430 53.32 -16.14 12.58
C PHE A 430 53.96 -14.81 13.04
N ASP A 431 54.16 -13.83 12.14
CA ASP A 431 54.66 -12.48 12.48
C ASP A 431 53.69 -11.67 13.38
N LEU A 432 52.40 -11.99 13.34
CA LEU A 432 51.39 -11.46 14.27
C LEU A 432 51.40 -12.17 15.63
N GLY A 433 52.08 -13.32 15.75
CA GLY A 433 52.20 -14.12 16.97
C GLY A 433 51.29 -15.36 17.05
N MET A 434 50.68 -15.78 15.93
CA MET A 434 49.78 -16.93 15.89
C MET A 434 50.53 -18.26 15.81
N ASP A 435 50.09 -19.27 16.56
CA ASP A 435 50.58 -20.64 16.40
C ASP A 435 49.85 -21.40 15.27
N LEU A 436 50.43 -22.54 14.88
CA LEU A 436 49.92 -23.37 13.78
C LEU A 436 48.49 -23.89 14.03
N ASP A 437 48.10 -24.14 15.27
CA ASP A 437 46.77 -24.66 15.61
C ASP A 437 45.70 -23.56 15.67
N GLN A 438 46.08 -22.33 16.03
CA GLN A 438 45.24 -21.15 15.82
C GLN A 438 45.02 -20.87 14.32
N ILE A 439 46.05 -21.07 13.49
CA ILE A 439 45.96 -20.95 12.02
C ILE A 439 45.06 -22.08 11.45
N LYS A 440 45.19 -23.32 11.93
CA LYS A 440 44.26 -24.42 11.60
C LYS A 440 42.83 -24.07 12.03
N GLN A 441 42.61 -23.47 13.19
CA GLN A 441 41.27 -23.02 13.63
C GLN A 441 40.67 -21.96 12.70
N ILE A 442 41.46 -20.97 12.26
CA ILE A 442 41.04 -19.99 11.23
C ILE A 442 40.59 -20.69 9.95
N ILE A 443 41.43 -21.59 9.41
CA ILE A 443 41.18 -22.27 8.14
C ILE A 443 39.98 -23.24 8.26
N ALA A 444 39.85 -23.97 9.37
CA ALA A 444 38.70 -24.83 9.62
C ALA A 444 37.38 -24.04 9.71
N ARG A 445 37.40 -22.87 10.36
CA ARG A 445 36.24 -21.99 10.54
C ARG A 445 35.86 -21.22 9.27
N TYR A 446 36.84 -20.87 8.43
CA TYR A 446 36.64 -20.22 7.13
C TYR A 446 37.72 -20.65 6.12
N PRO A 447 37.51 -21.77 5.38
CA PRO A 447 38.51 -22.32 4.46
C PRO A 447 38.94 -21.39 3.32
N TYR A 448 38.15 -20.36 3.02
CA TYR A 448 38.52 -19.33 2.04
C TYR A 448 39.65 -18.42 2.53
N PHE A 449 39.96 -18.38 3.83
CA PHE A 449 41.08 -17.60 4.37
C PHE A 449 42.41 -17.95 3.68
N ALA A 450 42.65 -19.25 3.42
CA ALA A 450 43.85 -19.76 2.73
C ALA A 450 43.92 -19.40 1.22
N TYR A 451 43.06 -18.49 0.75
CA TYR A 451 43.02 -17.96 -0.62
C TYR A 451 42.90 -16.42 -0.64
N LEU A 452 42.89 -15.76 0.52
CA LEU A 452 42.93 -14.30 0.61
C LEU A 452 44.33 -13.78 0.24
N SER A 453 44.38 -12.61 -0.38
CA SER A 453 45.65 -11.92 -0.64
C SER A 453 46.22 -11.34 0.64
N LEU A 454 47.52 -11.50 0.87
CA LEU A 454 48.19 -10.82 1.99
C LEU A 454 48.00 -9.30 1.87
N ASP A 455 48.51 -8.72 0.79
CA ASP A 455 48.70 -7.26 0.69
C ASP A 455 47.44 -6.51 0.22
N ARG A 456 46.44 -7.20 -0.32
CA ARG A 456 45.14 -6.58 -0.68
C ARG A 456 44.05 -6.77 0.39
N GLN A 457 44.21 -7.69 1.34
CA GLN A 457 43.14 -8.13 2.24
C GLN A 457 43.61 -8.34 3.69
N ILE A 458 44.52 -9.28 3.95
CA ILE A 458 44.89 -9.64 5.34
C ILE A 458 45.72 -8.54 6.02
N ARG A 459 46.79 -8.06 5.38
CA ARG A 459 47.67 -7.00 5.90
C ARG A 459 46.93 -5.68 6.10
N PRO A 460 46.17 -5.13 5.10
CA PRO A 460 45.40 -3.91 5.31
C PRO A 460 44.34 -4.03 6.41
N MET A 461 43.74 -5.21 6.61
CA MET A 461 42.79 -5.44 7.70
C MET A 461 43.47 -5.41 9.08
N ALA A 462 44.63 -6.05 9.22
CA ALA A 462 45.40 -6.03 10.46
C ALA A 462 45.91 -4.61 10.79
N GLU A 463 46.49 -3.91 9.82
CA GLU A 463 46.94 -2.51 9.95
C GLU A 463 45.77 -1.56 10.32
N PHE A 464 44.61 -1.76 9.70
CA PHE A 464 43.40 -1.02 10.06
C PHE A 464 42.96 -1.29 11.51
N LEU A 465 42.94 -2.55 11.97
CA LEU A 465 42.57 -2.86 13.35
C LEU A 465 43.59 -2.29 14.36
N LEU A 466 44.89 -2.31 14.04
CA LEU A 466 45.93 -1.59 14.81
C LEU A 466 45.62 -0.08 14.87
N SER A 467 45.21 0.53 13.75
CA SER A 467 44.85 1.97 13.70
C SER A 467 43.63 2.35 14.55
N LEU A 468 42.78 1.38 14.91
CA LEU A 468 41.66 1.57 15.86
C LEU A 468 42.06 1.35 17.32
N GLY A 469 43.31 1.00 17.60
CA GLY A 469 43.83 0.73 18.95
C GLY A 469 43.57 -0.68 19.46
N LEU A 470 43.37 -1.68 18.58
CA LEU A 470 43.42 -3.09 18.96
C LEU A 470 44.89 -3.54 19.08
N SER A 471 45.21 -4.37 20.06
CA SER A 471 46.54 -5.00 20.17
C SER A 471 46.69 -6.15 19.16
N LYS A 472 47.92 -6.66 18.95
CA LYS A 472 48.14 -7.92 18.20
C LYS A 472 47.29 -9.07 18.77
N SER A 473 47.18 -9.19 20.10
CA SER A 473 46.38 -10.23 20.76
C SER A 473 44.88 -10.10 20.49
N ASP A 474 44.37 -8.87 20.38
CA ASP A 474 42.98 -8.61 19.99
C ASP A 474 42.74 -9.00 18.53
N ILE A 475 43.68 -8.66 17.63
CA ILE A 475 43.60 -9.00 16.20
C ILE A 475 43.62 -10.51 15.99
N MET A 476 44.51 -11.24 16.66
CA MET A 476 44.49 -12.71 16.66
C MET A 476 43.14 -13.25 17.13
N THR A 477 42.59 -12.71 18.23
CA THR A 477 41.28 -13.10 18.75
C THR A 477 40.13 -12.81 17.77
N VAL A 478 40.17 -11.67 17.08
CA VAL A 478 39.20 -11.27 16.05
C VAL A 478 39.30 -12.19 14.83
N PHE A 479 40.50 -12.50 14.36
CA PHE A 479 40.73 -13.37 13.21
C PHE A 479 40.32 -14.82 13.53
N ILE A 480 40.63 -15.38 14.70
CA ILE A 480 40.19 -16.72 15.11
C ILE A 480 38.65 -16.81 15.21
N ARG A 481 38.00 -15.81 15.80
CA ARG A 481 36.54 -15.83 16.01
C ARG A 481 35.75 -15.51 14.74
N THR A 482 36.26 -14.60 13.91
CA THR A 482 35.56 -13.96 12.79
C THR A 482 36.46 -13.82 11.54
N PRO A 483 37.10 -14.89 11.06
CA PRO A 483 38.10 -14.84 9.98
C PRO A 483 37.58 -14.26 8.65
N GLN A 484 36.26 -14.26 8.45
CA GLN A 484 35.62 -13.64 7.29
C GLN A 484 35.77 -12.10 7.23
N ILE A 485 36.20 -11.44 8.31
CA ILE A 485 36.42 -9.98 8.32
C ILE A 485 37.50 -9.56 7.31
N CYS A 486 38.53 -10.38 7.14
CA CYS A 486 39.65 -10.12 6.22
C CYS A 486 39.28 -10.20 4.74
N ALA A 487 38.09 -10.71 4.39
CA ALA A 487 37.63 -10.80 3.00
C ALA A 487 37.02 -9.48 2.47
N LEU A 488 36.80 -8.49 3.33
CA LEU A 488 35.95 -7.32 3.07
C LEU A 488 36.70 -6.12 2.46
N GLY A 489 35.97 -5.32 1.68
CA GLY A 489 36.50 -4.13 1.04
C GLY A 489 36.44 -2.91 1.96
N MET A 490 37.60 -2.42 2.42
CA MET A 490 37.72 -1.29 3.36
C MET A 490 36.79 -0.10 3.04
N LYS A 491 36.80 0.38 1.78
CA LYS A 491 36.03 1.55 1.35
C LYS A 491 34.53 1.30 1.19
N GLU A 492 34.12 0.07 0.86
CA GLU A 492 32.74 -0.26 0.45
C GLU A 492 31.92 -0.91 1.57
N ASP A 493 32.53 -1.79 2.34
CA ASP A 493 31.88 -2.50 3.46
C ASP A 493 32.02 -1.74 4.79
N ILE A 494 33.24 -1.32 5.12
CA ILE A 494 33.62 -0.90 6.49
C ILE A 494 33.44 0.60 6.72
N THR A 495 34.05 1.46 5.90
CA THR A 495 33.94 2.93 6.03
C THR A 495 32.49 3.42 6.16
N PRO A 496 31.50 2.94 5.36
CA PRO A 496 30.13 3.43 5.44
C PRO A 496 29.38 3.04 6.72
N ALA A 497 29.80 1.99 7.41
CA ALA A 497 29.26 1.58 8.70
C ALA A 497 29.89 2.38 9.85
N MET A 498 31.21 2.57 9.81
CA MET A 498 31.95 3.37 10.79
C MET A 498 31.52 4.83 10.82
N MET A 499 31.50 5.51 9.66
CA MET A 499 31.10 6.92 9.58
C MET A 499 29.69 7.16 10.14
N LEU A 500 28.78 6.19 10.02
CA LEU A 500 27.43 6.30 10.58
C LEU A 500 27.41 6.24 12.11
N LEU A 501 28.33 5.49 12.73
CA LEU A 501 28.46 5.40 14.19
C LEU A 501 29.31 6.54 14.77
N GLU A 502 30.32 7.00 14.04
CA GLU A 502 31.08 8.20 14.43
C GLU A 502 30.18 9.45 14.39
N ASN A 503 29.35 9.60 13.34
CA ASN A 503 28.30 10.64 13.28
C ASN A 503 27.21 10.50 14.36
N LEU A 504 27.07 9.33 15.00
CA LEU A 504 26.17 9.10 16.14
C LEU A 504 26.80 9.55 17.48
N GLY A 505 28.09 9.94 17.48
CA GLY A 505 28.85 10.25 18.69
C GLY A 505 29.61 9.05 19.28
N MET A 506 29.90 8.00 18.49
CA MET A 506 30.78 6.93 18.94
C MET A 506 32.25 7.38 18.88
N ASP A 507 32.80 7.73 20.05
CA ASP A 507 34.23 7.99 20.25
C ASP A 507 35.09 6.81 19.78
N LYS A 508 36.13 7.10 18.99
CA LYS A 508 37.09 6.11 18.47
C LYS A 508 37.73 5.25 19.55
N ARG A 509 37.91 5.78 20.77
CA ARG A 509 38.42 5.04 21.95
C ARG A 509 37.56 3.82 22.32
N ARG A 510 36.32 3.72 21.82
CA ARG A 510 35.39 2.61 22.08
C ARG A 510 35.50 1.47 21.06
N TRP A 511 36.11 1.70 19.89
CA TRP A 511 36.19 0.70 18.82
C TRP A 511 36.80 -0.64 19.26
N PRO A 512 37.91 -0.71 20.03
CA PRO A 512 38.48 -1.99 20.49
C PRO A 512 37.48 -2.82 21.33
N THR A 513 36.78 -2.17 22.26
CA THR A 513 35.76 -2.83 23.11
C THR A 513 34.55 -3.31 22.30
N VAL A 514 34.15 -2.54 21.28
CA VAL A 514 33.02 -2.86 20.41
C VAL A 514 33.37 -4.02 19.47
N ILE A 515 34.52 -3.96 18.81
CA ILE A 515 34.98 -4.96 17.84
C ILE A 515 35.28 -6.29 18.54
N ASN A 516 36.01 -6.31 19.66
CA ASN A 516 36.30 -7.56 20.39
C ASN A 516 35.06 -8.34 20.85
N LYS A 517 33.94 -7.64 21.09
CA LYS A 517 32.64 -8.26 21.42
C LYS A 517 31.91 -8.77 20.18
N TYR A 518 31.91 -7.99 19.09
CA TYR A 518 31.17 -8.32 17.87
C TYR A 518 31.82 -7.68 16.63
N PRO A 519 32.82 -8.34 16.01
CA PRO A 519 33.54 -7.76 14.87
C PRO A 519 32.65 -7.51 13.65
N LEU A 520 31.52 -8.21 13.55
CA LEU A 520 30.53 -8.06 12.48
C LEU A 520 29.69 -6.75 12.56
N ILE A 521 29.96 -5.84 13.50
CA ILE A 521 29.33 -4.51 13.51
C ILE A 521 29.84 -3.62 12.37
N VAL A 522 31.14 -3.62 12.09
CA VAL A 522 31.72 -2.83 10.97
C VAL A 522 31.38 -3.42 9.61
N THR A 523 30.93 -4.68 9.57
CA THR A 523 30.49 -5.39 8.36
C THR A 523 28.98 -5.25 8.12
N CYS A 524 28.28 -4.41 8.90
CA CYS A 524 26.85 -4.20 8.79
C CYS A 524 26.57 -3.08 7.77
N SER A 525 26.06 -3.45 6.58
CA SER A 525 25.72 -2.49 5.52
C SER A 525 25.01 -1.24 6.05
N ARG A 526 25.45 -0.05 5.62
CA ARG A 526 24.96 1.26 6.10
C ARG A 526 23.43 1.37 6.15
N ARG A 527 22.71 0.71 5.22
CA ARG A 527 21.24 0.64 5.22
C ARG A 527 20.66 -0.15 6.38
N LYS A 528 21.16 -1.38 6.66
CA LYS A 528 20.70 -2.18 7.81
C LYS A 528 21.01 -1.46 9.12
N LEU A 529 22.21 -0.88 9.22
CA LEU A 529 22.62 -0.18 10.44
C LEU A 529 21.74 1.05 10.67
N ALA A 530 21.52 1.89 9.65
CA ALA A 530 20.59 3.02 9.71
C ALA A 530 19.20 2.58 10.20
N THR A 531 18.54 1.60 9.56
CA THR A 531 17.18 1.18 9.96
C THR A 531 17.07 0.61 11.38
N ILE A 532 18.19 0.21 12.00
CA ILE A 532 18.22 -0.20 13.42
C ILE A 532 18.42 1.01 14.33
N LEU A 533 19.25 1.98 13.94
CA LEU A 533 19.43 3.25 14.64
C LEU A 533 18.14 4.10 14.60
N ASP A 534 17.53 4.23 13.41
CA ASP A 534 16.26 4.91 13.17
C ASP A 534 15.16 4.32 14.08
N PHE A 535 15.06 2.99 14.16
CA PHE A 535 14.13 2.30 15.05
C PHE A 535 14.42 2.53 16.54
N PHE A 536 15.68 2.67 16.96
CA PHE A 536 15.99 3.04 18.35
C PHE A 536 15.62 4.49 18.67
N TYR A 537 15.68 5.40 17.69
CA TYR A 537 15.10 6.74 17.80
C TYR A 537 13.56 6.71 17.83
N GLU A 538 12.90 5.88 17.02
CA GLU A 538 11.44 5.60 17.10
C GLU A 538 11.01 5.02 18.46
N MET A 539 11.92 4.31 19.15
CA MET A 539 11.70 3.85 20.53
C MET A 539 11.88 4.94 21.58
N GLY A 540 12.50 6.09 21.24
CA GLY A 540 12.76 7.20 22.16
C GLY A 540 14.14 7.18 22.82
N LEU A 541 15.11 6.40 22.33
CA LEU A 541 16.49 6.49 22.82
C LEU A 541 17.18 7.74 22.25
N SER A 542 17.97 8.42 23.09
CA SER A 542 18.91 9.46 22.64
C SER A 542 20.12 8.84 21.92
N ALA A 543 20.83 9.65 21.12
CA ALA A 543 22.08 9.23 20.47
C ALA A 543 23.07 8.61 21.47
N GLU A 544 23.26 9.28 22.62
CA GLU A 544 24.13 8.82 23.70
C GLU A 544 23.63 7.50 24.33
N GLY A 545 22.31 7.32 24.44
CA GLY A 545 21.69 6.05 24.86
C GLY A 545 21.95 4.90 23.88
N ILE A 546 21.85 5.16 22.58
CA ILE A 546 22.16 4.18 21.53
C ILE A 546 23.66 3.83 21.54
N VAL A 547 24.53 4.83 21.60
CA VAL A 547 25.99 4.62 21.72
C VAL A 547 26.33 3.82 22.98
N LYS A 548 25.66 4.06 24.11
CA LYS A 548 25.78 3.22 25.32
C LYS A 548 25.42 1.76 25.04
N VAL A 549 24.24 1.47 24.47
CA VAL A 549 23.80 0.10 24.13
C VAL A 549 24.80 -0.58 23.20
N LEU A 550 25.25 0.10 22.14
CA LEU A 550 26.21 -0.45 21.17
C LEU A 550 27.61 -0.65 21.77
N THR A 551 28.05 0.19 22.72
CA THR A 551 29.33 0.01 23.43
C THR A 551 29.30 -1.25 24.31
N TRP A 552 28.18 -1.51 24.99
CA TRP A 552 28.11 -2.61 25.96
C TRP A 552 27.63 -3.94 25.36
N PHE A 553 26.68 -3.91 24.42
CA PHE A 553 26.08 -5.06 23.74
C PHE A 553 25.89 -4.85 22.21
N PRO A 554 26.98 -4.77 21.42
CA PRO A 554 26.92 -4.53 19.98
C PRO A 554 26.18 -5.61 19.18
N ASN A 555 26.03 -6.82 19.74
CA ASN A 555 25.30 -7.95 19.16
C ASN A 555 23.84 -7.62 18.78
N ILE A 556 23.24 -6.57 19.35
CA ILE A 556 21.88 -6.09 19.00
C ILE A 556 21.73 -5.79 17.49
N VAL A 557 22.81 -5.34 16.83
CA VAL A 557 22.87 -5.10 15.37
C VAL A 557 22.75 -6.40 14.57
N GLY A 558 23.03 -7.55 15.19
CA GLY A 558 22.80 -8.87 14.60
C GLY A 558 21.32 -9.22 14.45
N TYR A 559 20.47 -8.79 15.38
CA TYR A 559 19.05 -9.18 15.45
C TYR A 559 18.23 -8.68 14.24
N SER A 560 17.08 -9.31 14.00
CA SER A 560 16.16 -8.93 12.93
C SER A 560 15.21 -7.84 13.40
N LEU A 561 15.13 -6.73 12.66
CA LEU A 561 14.17 -5.65 12.96
C LEU A 561 12.74 -6.19 13.00
N GLU A 562 12.30 -6.87 11.94
CA GLU A 562 10.92 -7.32 11.77
C GLU A 562 10.56 -8.65 12.46
N LYS A 563 11.55 -9.46 12.89
CA LYS A 563 11.29 -10.73 13.62
C LYS A 563 11.61 -10.69 15.11
N ASN A 564 12.42 -9.74 15.57
CA ASN A 564 12.88 -9.69 16.96
C ASN A 564 12.64 -8.30 17.57
N LEU A 565 13.24 -7.25 17.01
CA LEU A 565 13.28 -5.93 17.65
C LEU A 565 11.89 -5.26 17.69
N ARG A 566 11.23 -5.11 16.54
CA ARG A 566 9.91 -4.46 16.41
C ARG A 566 8.82 -5.24 17.16
N PRO A 567 8.63 -6.57 16.96
CA PRO A 567 7.60 -7.32 17.69
C PRO A 567 7.80 -7.30 19.21
N THR A 568 9.06 -7.34 19.68
CA THR A 568 9.34 -7.28 21.14
C THR A 568 9.07 -5.89 21.72
N ALA A 569 9.40 -4.82 21.00
CA ALA A 569 9.05 -3.46 21.42
C ALA A 569 7.54 -3.23 21.48
N GLU A 570 6.79 -3.72 20.48
CA GLU A 570 5.32 -3.67 20.44
C GLU A 570 4.69 -4.52 21.55
N TYR A 571 5.23 -5.72 21.81
CA TYR A 571 4.77 -6.57 22.91
C TYR A 571 4.98 -5.90 24.27
N PHE A 572 6.15 -5.31 24.54
CA PHE A 572 6.40 -4.54 25.76
C PHE A 572 5.47 -3.33 25.90
N ARG A 573 5.27 -2.54 24.82
CA ARG A 573 4.29 -1.44 24.81
C ARG A 573 2.87 -1.94 25.15
N SER A 574 2.48 -3.12 24.67
CA SER A 574 1.17 -3.72 24.97
C SER A 574 0.98 -4.10 26.45
N LEU A 575 2.07 -4.23 27.21
CA LEU A 575 2.11 -4.47 28.66
C LEU A 575 2.29 -3.17 29.48
N GLY A 576 2.23 -2.00 28.84
CA GLY A 576 2.52 -0.70 29.48
C GLY A 576 4.02 -0.44 29.73
N VAL A 577 4.91 -1.30 29.21
CA VAL A 577 6.35 -1.25 29.49
C VAL A 577 7.08 -0.34 28.51
N ARG A 578 7.90 0.57 29.03
CA ARG A 578 8.76 1.44 28.22
C ARG A 578 9.90 0.63 27.58
N ALA A 579 9.73 0.27 26.31
CA ALA A 579 10.64 -0.62 25.59
C ALA A 579 12.08 -0.08 25.49
N ASP A 580 12.28 1.24 25.44
CA ASP A 580 13.61 1.88 25.50
C ASP A 580 14.34 1.60 26.83
N ALA A 581 13.62 1.64 27.96
CA ALA A 581 14.18 1.34 29.26
C ALA A 581 14.63 -0.13 29.35
N ILE A 582 13.84 -1.05 28.79
CA ILE A 582 14.22 -2.47 28.71
C ILE A 582 15.42 -2.65 27.76
N LEU A 583 15.51 -1.91 26.65
CA LEU A 583 16.64 -2.00 25.72
C LEU A 583 17.94 -1.47 26.36
N LEU A 584 17.85 -0.45 27.21
CA LEU A 584 18.98 0.06 27.99
C LEU A 584 19.40 -0.90 29.13
N GLN A 585 18.43 -1.54 29.80
CA GLN A 585 18.67 -2.40 30.97
C GLN A 585 19.05 -3.85 30.60
N LYS A 586 18.36 -4.45 29.62
CA LYS A 586 18.47 -5.85 29.15
C LYS A 586 18.16 -6.00 27.64
N PRO A 587 19.04 -5.52 26.75
CA PRO A 587 18.89 -5.68 25.29
C PRO A 587 18.85 -7.14 24.82
N GLN A 588 19.28 -8.09 25.64
CA GLN A 588 19.14 -9.54 25.37
C GLN A 588 17.67 -9.97 25.23
N ALA A 589 16.73 -9.29 25.93
CA ALA A 589 15.30 -9.60 25.84
C ALA A 589 14.74 -9.38 24.41
N PHE A 590 15.31 -8.42 23.67
CA PHE A 590 14.96 -8.14 22.28
C PHE A 590 15.48 -9.17 21.27
N GLY A 591 16.23 -10.18 21.72
CA GLY A 591 16.64 -11.33 20.90
C GLY A 591 15.69 -12.52 20.99
N LEU A 592 14.73 -12.49 21.92
CA LEU A 592 13.79 -13.59 22.19
C LEU A 592 12.67 -13.67 21.15
N SER A 593 11.93 -14.79 21.15
CA SER A 593 10.68 -14.92 20.42
C SER A 593 9.52 -14.40 21.28
N VAL A 594 8.61 -13.61 20.69
CA VAL A 594 7.40 -13.15 21.37
C VAL A 594 6.54 -14.35 21.76
N GLU A 595 6.05 -15.09 20.77
CA GLU A 595 5.22 -16.30 20.98
C GLU A 595 5.97 -17.44 21.67
N GLY A 596 7.29 -17.58 21.45
CA GLY A 596 8.06 -18.72 21.94
C GLY A 596 8.68 -18.55 23.33
N ASN A 597 8.81 -17.33 23.85
CA ASN A 597 9.51 -17.07 25.11
C ASN A 597 8.83 -16.00 25.97
N LEU A 598 8.63 -14.80 25.42
CA LEU A 598 8.13 -13.64 26.17
C LEU A 598 6.69 -13.87 26.65
N LYS A 599 5.81 -14.26 25.71
CA LYS A 599 4.38 -14.45 25.94
C LYS A 599 4.09 -15.61 26.90
N PRO A 600 4.64 -16.83 26.75
CA PRO A 600 4.49 -17.89 27.74
C PRO A 600 5.01 -17.52 29.15
N SER A 601 6.04 -16.67 29.23
CA SER A 601 6.56 -16.20 30.53
C SER A 601 5.65 -15.17 31.21
N VAL A 602 4.89 -14.39 30.42
CA VAL A 602 3.87 -13.46 30.93
C VAL A 602 2.58 -14.20 31.27
N GLU A 603 2.11 -15.06 30.36
CA GLU A 603 0.91 -15.90 30.53
C GLU A 603 1.01 -16.75 31.79
N PHE A 604 2.19 -17.30 32.11
CA PHE A 604 2.44 -17.95 33.40
C PHE A 604 2.07 -17.08 34.61
N PHE A 605 2.45 -15.80 34.64
CA PHE A 605 2.06 -14.93 35.76
C PHE A 605 0.56 -14.58 35.72
N LEU A 606 -0.05 -14.44 34.54
CA LEU A 606 -1.50 -14.24 34.40
C LEU A 606 -2.30 -15.46 34.90
N GLU A 607 -1.88 -16.69 34.58
CA GLU A 607 -2.42 -17.94 35.14
C GLU A 607 -2.32 -17.97 36.68
N LYS A 608 -1.30 -17.33 37.24
CA LYS A 608 -1.10 -17.22 38.71
C LYS A 608 -1.78 -15.99 39.30
N GLY A 609 -2.73 -15.41 38.56
CA GLY A 609 -3.64 -14.36 39.00
C GLY A 609 -3.05 -12.95 39.00
N TYR A 610 -1.83 -12.75 38.51
CA TYR A 610 -1.25 -11.40 38.38
C TYR A 610 -1.98 -10.62 37.28
N SER A 611 -2.17 -9.32 37.48
CA SER A 611 -2.73 -8.44 36.45
C SER A 611 -1.67 -8.15 35.38
N LYS A 612 -2.14 -7.81 34.17
CA LYS A 612 -1.27 -7.41 33.05
C LYS A 612 -0.36 -6.22 33.42
N GLU A 613 -0.86 -5.31 34.26
CA GLU A 613 -0.16 -4.11 34.73
C GLU A 613 0.85 -4.41 35.84
N GLU A 614 0.56 -5.37 36.73
CA GLU A 614 1.53 -5.86 37.73
C GLU A 614 2.70 -6.56 37.03
N VAL A 615 2.44 -7.41 36.04
CA VAL A 615 3.49 -8.08 35.25
C VAL A 615 4.28 -7.04 34.43
N GLY A 616 3.61 -6.04 33.84
CA GLY A 616 4.27 -4.90 33.21
C GLY A 616 5.16 -4.11 34.18
N THR A 617 4.70 -3.89 35.41
CA THR A 617 5.47 -3.25 36.49
C THR A 617 6.69 -4.10 36.86
N MET A 618 6.53 -5.41 37.02
CA MET A 618 7.63 -6.33 37.33
C MET A 618 8.70 -6.35 36.22
N ILE A 619 8.29 -6.35 34.95
CA ILE A 619 9.20 -6.27 33.80
C ILE A 619 9.87 -4.89 33.73
N SER A 620 9.17 -3.80 34.03
CA SER A 620 9.72 -2.44 34.06
C SER A 620 10.77 -2.26 35.17
N LEU A 621 10.57 -2.88 36.32
CA LEU A 621 11.54 -2.89 37.42
C LEU A 621 12.72 -3.84 37.13
N PHE A 622 12.48 -4.96 36.46
CA PHE A 622 13.50 -5.96 36.16
C PHE A 622 13.25 -6.65 34.79
N GLY A 623 13.77 -6.04 33.72
CA GLY A 623 13.65 -6.56 32.35
C GLY A 623 14.36 -7.90 32.13
N GLY A 624 15.15 -8.35 33.12
CA GLY A 624 15.75 -9.69 33.14
C GLY A 624 14.75 -10.80 33.40
N LEU A 625 13.58 -10.50 33.98
CA LEU A 625 12.57 -11.50 34.37
C LEU A 625 12.17 -12.43 33.19
N VAL A 626 11.91 -11.86 32.02
CA VAL A 626 11.52 -12.58 30.79
C VAL A 626 12.69 -13.28 30.07
N THR A 627 13.92 -13.13 30.56
CA THR A 627 15.12 -13.79 29.97
C THR A 627 15.42 -15.14 30.62
N TYR A 628 14.73 -15.50 31.70
CA TYR A 628 14.90 -16.78 32.38
C TYR A 628 14.01 -17.88 31.77
N SER A 629 14.46 -19.14 31.88
CA SER A 629 13.66 -20.29 31.46
C SER A 629 12.42 -20.43 32.34
N LEU A 630 11.24 -20.46 31.72
CA LEU A 630 9.96 -20.66 32.42
C LEU A 630 9.99 -21.95 33.25
N SER A 631 10.32 -23.09 32.63
CA SER A 631 10.33 -24.40 33.28
C SER A 631 11.51 -24.61 34.23
N LYS A 632 12.73 -24.19 33.85
CA LYS A 632 13.93 -24.44 34.67
C LYS A 632 14.20 -23.37 35.74
N THR A 633 13.51 -22.23 35.74
CA THR A 633 13.91 -21.10 36.61
C THR A 633 12.75 -20.29 37.19
N LEU A 634 11.77 -19.85 36.38
CA LEU A 634 10.69 -19.01 36.90
C LEU A 634 9.69 -19.82 37.72
N ARG A 635 9.17 -20.91 37.14
CA ARG A 635 8.16 -21.76 37.77
C ARG A 635 8.62 -22.36 39.11
N PRO A 636 9.78 -23.05 39.22
CA PRO A 636 10.22 -23.62 40.51
C PRO A 636 10.50 -22.57 41.61
N LYS A 637 10.91 -21.35 41.24
CA LYS A 637 11.10 -20.26 42.22
C LYS A 637 9.78 -19.69 42.69
N TRP A 638 8.83 -19.49 41.78
CA TRP A 638 7.49 -19.01 42.15
C TRP A 638 6.73 -20.02 43.00
N GLU A 639 6.77 -21.30 42.64
CA GLU A 639 6.20 -22.40 43.43
C GLU A 639 6.82 -22.45 44.83
N PHE A 640 8.14 -22.28 44.96
CA PHE A 640 8.78 -22.19 46.26
C PHE A 640 8.37 -20.93 47.05
N PHE A 641 8.22 -19.76 46.41
CA PHE A 641 7.72 -18.55 47.09
C PHE A 641 6.31 -18.72 47.68
N LEU A 642 5.45 -19.57 47.10
CA LEU A 642 4.18 -19.96 47.72
C LEU A 642 4.39 -20.83 48.97
N THR A 643 5.26 -21.83 48.94
CA THR A 643 5.54 -22.69 50.13
C THR A 643 6.07 -21.90 51.33
N MET A 644 6.64 -20.73 51.07
CA MET A 644 7.16 -19.80 52.08
C MET A 644 6.10 -18.81 52.61
N ASN A 645 4.86 -18.88 52.11
CA ASN A 645 3.73 -18.00 52.43
C ASN A 645 4.04 -16.49 52.31
N TYR A 646 4.77 -16.09 51.27
CA TYR A 646 5.05 -14.67 51.01
C TYR A 646 3.92 -13.96 50.27
N ARG A 647 3.72 -12.69 50.64
CA ARG A 647 2.74 -11.81 49.99
C ARG A 647 3.15 -11.49 48.55
N ARG A 648 2.16 -11.49 47.66
CA ARG A 648 2.29 -11.19 46.23
C ARG A 648 2.92 -9.82 45.97
N GLU A 649 2.57 -8.82 46.77
CA GLU A 649 3.02 -7.43 46.62
C GLU A 649 4.53 -7.30 46.84
N ASP A 650 5.13 -8.15 47.69
CA ASP A 650 6.57 -8.14 47.93
C ASP A 650 7.34 -8.64 46.68
N LEU A 651 6.76 -9.57 45.89
CA LEU A 651 7.30 -10.02 44.60
C LEU A 651 7.12 -8.97 43.49
N ILE A 652 5.99 -8.25 43.47
CA ILE A 652 5.72 -7.18 42.49
C ILE A 652 6.66 -5.99 42.73
N ARG A 653 6.88 -5.61 43.99
CA ARG A 653 7.77 -4.51 44.38
C ARG A 653 9.25 -4.81 44.16
N PHE A 654 9.67 -6.08 44.16
CA PHE A 654 11.08 -6.46 43.96
C PHE A 654 11.23 -7.78 43.17
N PRO A 655 10.88 -7.82 41.87
CA PRO A 655 11.00 -9.00 41.01
C PRO A 655 12.43 -9.55 40.87
N HIS A 656 13.44 -8.77 41.28
CA HIS A 656 14.83 -9.19 41.38
C HIS A 656 15.07 -10.43 42.26
N TYR A 657 14.15 -10.85 43.14
CA TYR A 657 14.28 -12.14 43.86
C TYR A 657 14.40 -13.34 42.91
N PHE A 658 13.78 -13.28 41.72
CA PHE A 658 13.92 -14.33 40.69
C PHE A 658 15.35 -14.48 40.14
N SER A 659 16.24 -13.50 40.37
CA SER A 659 17.66 -13.61 39.99
C SER A 659 18.49 -14.49 40.95
N TYR A 660 18.06 -14.67 42.20
CA TYR A 660 18.81 -15.43 43.20
C TYR A 660 18.72 -16.96 42.98
N SER A 661 19.75 -17.70 43.39
CA SER A 661 19.76 -19.17 43.30
C SER A 661 18.73 -19.79 44.23
N LEU A 662 17.92 -20.73 43.72
CA LEU A 662 16.93 -21.46 44.50
C LEU A 662 17.62 -22.34 45.55
N GLU A 663 18.51 -23.22 45.10
CA GLU A 663 19.21 -24.19 45.95
C GLU A 663 20.25 -23.54 46.89
N HIS A 664 21.00 -22.53 46.41
CA HIS A 664 22.13 -21.97 47.18
C HIS A 664 21.81 -20.68 47.94
N ARG A 665 20.60 -20.11 47.83
CA ARG A 665 20.26 -18.84 48.54
C ARG A 665 18.82 -18.75 49.04
N ILE A 666 17.84 -19.23 48.28
CA ILE A 666 16.42 -19.10 48.68
C ILE A 666 16.05 -20.21 49.68
N LYS A 667 16.25 -21.49 49.32
CA LYS A 667 15.98 -22.66 50.18
C LYS A 667 16.74 -22.62 51.52
N PRO A 668 18.08 -22.43 51.57
CA PRO A 668 18.82 -22.55 52.83
C PRO A 668 18.46 -21.45 53.84
N ARG A 669 18.22 -20.23 53.35
CA ARG A 669 17.83 -19.11 54.21
C ARG A 669 16.41 -19.23 54.74
N TYR A 670 15.50 -19.80 53.95
CA TYR A 670 14.16 -20.11 54.44
C TYR A 670 14.20 -21.19 55.54
N ALA A 671 14.95 -22.28 55.31
CA ALA A 671 15.16 -23.31 56.33
C ALA A 671 15.74 -22.73 57.63
N ALA A 672 16.73 -21.83 57.55
CA ALA A 672 17.28 -21.13 58.71
C ALA A 672 16.27 -20.21 59.41
N VAL A 673 15.41 -19.49 58.67
CA VAL A 673 14.33 -18.65 59.23
C VAL A 673 13.27 -19.49 59.95
N VAL A 674 12.87 -20.63 59.36
CA VAL A 674 11.91 -21.57 59.94
C VAL A 674 12.48 -22.22 61.20
N ALA A 675 13.73 -22.72 61.16
CA ALA A 675 14.40 -23.32 62.31
C ALA A 675 14.65 -22.32 63.47
N ALA A 676 14.86 -21.04 63.15
CA ALA A 676 14.94 -19.98 64.16
C ALA A 676 13.56 -19.52 64.68
N GLY A 677 12.46 -19.97 64.08
CA GLY A 677 11.09 -19.69 64.54
C GLY A 677 10.70 -18.22 64.51
N VAL A 678 11.16 -17.42 63.53
CA VAL A 678 10.90 -15.97 63.47
C VAL A 678 10.31 -15.53 62.13
N GLU A 679 9.33 -14.63 62.17
CA GLU A 679 8.89 -13.92 60.96
C GLU A 679 10.06 -13.08 60.40
N PHE A 680 10.32 -13.17 59.10
CA PHE A 680 11.43 -12.50 58.44
C PHE A 680 11.02 -11.99 57.05
N PRO A 681 10.95 -10.65 56.82
CA PRO A 681 10.54 -10.12 55.53
C PRO A 681 11.45 -10.58 54.39
N LEU A 682 10.85 -10.92 53.24
CA LEU A 682 11.53 -11.43 52.04
C LEU A 682 12.74 -10.58 51.63
N SER A 683 12.60 -9.25 51.74
CA SER A 683 13.66 -8.27 51.46
C SER A 683 14.88 -8.45 52.36
N ARG A 684 14.70 -8.62 53.68
CA ARG A 684 15.82 -8.89 54.59
C ARG A 684 16.35 -10.32 54.45
N MET A 685 15.48 -11.31 54.21
CA MET A 685 15.92 -12.70 54.07
C MET A 685 16.81 -12.86 52.83
N LEU A 686 16.41 -12.33 51.67
CA LEU A 686 17.10 -12.60 50.41
C LEU A 686 18.12 -11.52 50.00
N ALA A 687 17.85 -10.23 50.21
CA ALA A 687 18.74 -9.18 49.67
C ALA A 687 20.06 -9.02 50.45
N LEU A 688 20.08 -9.32 51.75
CA LEU A 688 21.28 -9.20 52.58
C LEU A 688 22.44 -10.12 52.10
N ARG A 689 23.68 -9.64 52.22
CA ARG A 689 24.90 -10.48 52.13
C ARG A 689 24.94 -11.46 53.32
N GLY A 690 25.66 -12.59 53.17
CA GLY A 690 25.61 -13.76 54.08
C GLY A 690 25.66 -13.41 55.57
N ASP A 691 26.82 -12.98 56.04
CA ASP A 691 27.09 -12.65 57.44
C ASP A 691 26.19 -11.54 58.02
N ASN A 692 25.58 -10.69 57.18
CA ASN A 692 24.57 -9.71 57.61
C ASN A 692 23.16 -10.32 57.76
N PHE A 693 22.83 -11.36 56.98
CA PHE A 693 21.62 -12.16 57.20
C PHE A 693 21.72 -12.94 58.52
N ASP A 694 22.84 -13.63 58.77
CA ASP A 694 23.01 -14.46 59.97
C ASP A 694 23.01 -13.64 61.27
N LYS A 695 23.67 -12.47 61.26
CA LYS A 695 23.61 -11.49 62.37
C LYS A 695 22.19 -10.97 62.61
N ALA A 696 21.43 -10.70 61.54
CA ALA A 696 20.05 -10.23 61.64
C ALA A 696 19.08 -11.34 62.11
N LEU A 697 19.35 -12.60 61.76
CA LEU A 697 18.59 -13.77 62.19
C LEU A 697 18.79 -14.02 63.70
N LYS A 698 20.05 -14.14 64.15
CA LYS A 698 20.39 -14.29 65.58
C LYS A 698 19.78 -13.18 66.44
N LYS A 699 19.82 -11.91 65.96
CA LYS A 699 19.20 -10.78 66.67
C LYS A 699 17.67 -10.92 66.79
N ARG A 700 16.96 -11.40 65.76
CA ARG A 700 15.51 -11.65 65.86
C ARG A 700 15.17 -12.84 66.75
N GLN A 701 15.96 -13.91 66.69
CA GLN A 701 15.78 -15.11 67.52
C GLN A 701 15.92 -14.78 69.03
N GLY A 702 16.95 -14.00 69.40
CA GLY A 702 17.11 -13.51 70.78
C GLY A 702 15.96 -12.62 71.24
N ILE A 703 15.48 -11.71 70.39
CA ILE A 703 14.29 -10.89 70.69
C ILE A 703 13.04 -11.76 70.88
N ARG A 704 12.81 -12.78 70.03
CA ARG A 704 11.66 -13.69 70.24
C ARG A 704 11.79 -14.44 71.56
N SER A 705 12.97 -14.97 71.88
CA SER A 705 13.20 -15.71 73.13
C SER A 705 12.86 -14.85 74.36
N LEU A 706 13.27 -13.58 74.36
CA LEU A 706 12.88 -12.59 75.38
C LEU A 706 11.37 -12.33 75.41
N CYS A 707 10.71 -12.14 74.26
CA CYS A 707 9.27 -11.91 74.21
C CYS A 707 8.43 -13.11 74.70
N VAL A 708 8.90 -14.34 74.46
CA VAL A 708 8.27 -15.58 74.96
C VAL A 708 8.44 -15.70 76.47
N LEU A 709 9.65 -15.48 76.99
CA LEU A 709 9.93 -15.47 78.45
C LEU A 709 9.16 -14.39 79.21
N LEU A 710 8.73 -13.32 78.54
CA LEU A 710 7.97 -12.21 79.12
C LEU A 710 6.46 -12.26 78.82
N GLY A 711 5.96 -13.26 78.08
CA GLY A 711 4.53 -13.44 77.80
C GLY A 711 3.85 -12.39 76.90
N LEU A 712 4.62 -11.53 76.22
CA LEU A 712 4.10 -10.33 75.54
C LEU A 712 3.53 -10.55 74.12
N GLU A 713 3.31 -11.79 73.68
CA GLU A 713 3.04 -12.13 72.27
C GLU A 713 1.80 -11.44 71.67
N LYS A 714 0.76 -11.14 72.46
CA LYS A 714 -0.47 -10.47 71.96
C LYS A 714 -0.28 -8.98 71.63
N GLU A 715 0.57 -8.26 72.36
CA GLU A 715 0.65 -6.79 72.24
C GLU A 715 1.61 -6.36 71.13
N ALA A 716 2.58 -7.21 70.76
CA ALA A 716 3.49 -6.99 69.63
C ALA A 716 2.76 -6.83 68.29
N LYS A 717 1.64 -7.56 68.08
CA LYS A 717 0.82 -7.43 66.86
C LYS A 717 0.15 -6.05 66.74
N LYS A 718 -0.44 -5.52 67.82
CA LYS A 718 -1.07 -4.19 67.85
C LYS A 718 -0.10 -3.04 67.55
N GLN A 719 1.15 -3.12 68.02
CA GLN A 719 2.13 -2.06 67.76
C GLN A 719 2.44 -1.90 66.26
N HIS A 720 2.40 -2.99 65.48
CA HIS A 720 2.70 -2.95 64.05
C HIS A 720 1.66 -2.15 63.25
N GLU A 721 0.37 -2.35 63.53
CA GLU A 721 -0.71 -1.58 62.90
C GLU A 721 -0.68 -0.10 63.31
N ARG A 722 -0.35 0.19 64.58
CA ARG A 722 -0.24 1.55 65.11
C ARG A 722 0.92 2.33 64.49
N PHE A 723 1.96 1.66 64.00
CA PHE A 723 3.07 2.29 63.26
C PHE A 723 2.61 2.83 61.90
N MET A 724 1.86 2.03 61.13
CA MET A 724 1.41 2.38 59.77
C MET A 724 0.54 3.65 59.71
N ARG A 725 -0.33 3.89 60.71
CA ARG A 725 -1.17 5.09 60.76
C ARG A 725 -0.39 6.40 60.99
N ASN A 726 0.79 6.34 61.63
CA ASN A 726 1.52 7.55 62.05
C ASN A 726 2.33 8.22 60.93
N SER A 727 2.72 7.49 59.88
CA SER A 727 3.49 8.05 58.77
C SER A 727 2.68 9.04 57.92
N LEU A 728 1.40 8.72 57.64
CA LEU A 728 0.48 9.60 56.91
C LEU A 728 0.19 10.90 57.70
N LEU A 729 0.10 10.82 59.03
CA LEU A 729 -0.19 11.98 59.87
C LEU A 729 0.95 13.02 59.85
N ARG A 730 2.21 12.58 59.73
CA ARG A 730 3.38 13.48 59.69
C ARG A 730 3.45 14.32 58.42
N ALA A 731 3.02 13.79 57.28
CA ALA A 731 2.89 14.57 56.05
C ALA A 731 1.91 15.74 56.23
N ARG A 732 0.76 15.49 56.86
CA ARG A 732 -0.30 16.50 57.09
C ARG A 732 0.09 17.61 58.09
N ILE A 733 1.10 17.37 58.94
CA ILE A 733 1.63 18.36 59.89
C ILE A 733 2.70 19.28 59.23
N SER A 734 3.43 18.79 58.22
CA SER A 734 4.46 19.61 57.55
C SER A 734 3.86 20.75 56.73
N SER A 735 2.75 20.50 56.02
CA SER A 735 2.01 21.55 55.31
C SER A 735 1.41 22.59 56.26
N GLN A 736 1.00 22.18 57.46
CA GLN A 736 0.39 23.06 58.46
C GLN A 736 1.36 24.13 59.01
N LYS A 737 2.69 23.91 58.94
CA LYS A 737 3.68 24.89 59.42
C LYS A 737 3.91 26.08 58.49
N SER A 738 3.59 25.99 57.20
CA SER A 738 3.64 27.16 56.29
C SER A 738 2.57 28.22 56.62
N CYS A 739 1.56 27.86 57.40
CA CYS A 739 0.46 28.75 57.80
C CYS A 739 0.90 29.97 58.63
N SER A 740 2.11 29.95 59.24
CA SER A 740 2.62 31.09 60.01
C SER A 740 2.89 32.35 59.19
N HIS A 741 2.90 32.28 57.85
CA HIS A 741 3.07 33.44 56.98
C HIS A 741 1.77 34.26 56.88
N PHE A 742 0.62 33.61 56.59
CA PHE A 742 -0.68 34.29 56.43
C PHE A 742 -1.16 35.00 57.71
N VAL A 743 -0.82 34.47 58.89
CA VAL A 743 -1.14 35.12 60.19
C VAL A 743 -0.39 36.44 60.39
N LYS A 744 0.69 36.73 59.64
CA LYS A 744 1.41 38.01 59.70
C LYS A 744 0.83 39.11 58.80
N GLN A 745 -0.20 38.83 57.99
CA GLN A 745 -0.87 39.82 57.12
C GLN A 745 -2.38 39.93 57.39
N GLY A 746 -2.78 39.91 58.66
CA GLY A 746 -4.07 40.45 59.12
C GLY A 746 -5.26 39.50 59.17
N LEU A 747 -5.16 38.26 58.67
CA LEU A 747 -6.25 37.28 58.78
C LEU A 747 -6.31 36.64 60.18
N SER A 748 -7.51 36.58 60.77
CA SER A 748 -7.68 36.02 62.12
C SER A 748 -7.44 34.51 62.15
N LYS A 749 -6.83 34.02 63.24
CA LYS A 749 -6.53 32.58 63.43
C LYS A 749 -7.76 31.68 63.27
N ALA A 750 -8.95 32.16 63.63
CA ALA A 750 -10.21 31.42 63.55
C ALA A 750 -10.83 31.39 62.14
N VAL A 751 -10.33 32.19 61.18
CA VAL A 751 -10.71 32.12 59.76
C VAL A 751 -9.71 31.26 59.00
N ALA A 752 -8.40 31.50 59.16
CA ALA A 752 -7.35 30.71 58.53
C ALA A 752 -7.47 29.20 58.85
N ALA A 753 -7.81 28.84 60.09
CA ALA A 753 -8.04 27.45 60.50
C ALA A 753 -9.34 26.83 59.94
N ARG A 754 -10.30 27.64 59.45
CA ARG A 754 -11.54 27.15 58.82
C ARG A 754 -11.36 26.89 57.33
N THR A 755 -10.75 27.82 56.59
CA THR A 755 -10.52 27.66 55.13
C THR A 755 -9.56 26.50 54.84
N ILE A 756 -8.48 26.32 55.63
CA ILE A 756 -7.53 25.20 55.45
C ILE A 756 -8.19 23.82 55.66
N ASN A 757 -9.25 23.72 56.46
CA ASN A 757 -9.99 22.47 56.66
C ASN A 757 -11.01 22.16 55.54
N LYS A 758 -11.10 22.99 54.49
CA LYS A 758 -11.99 22.78 53.34
C LYS A 758 -11.28 22.58 52.00
N SER A 759 -10.00 22.94 51.86
CA SER A 759 -9.31 23.05 50.57
C SER A 759 -8.30 21.92 50.27
N ASP A 760 -8.63 20.66 50.56
CA ASP A 760 -7.74 19.50 50.27
C ASP A 760 -7.32 19.46 48.78
N ILE A 761 -8.18 19.87 47.83
CA ILE A 761 -7.86 19.95 46.38
C ILE A 761 -6.71 20.94 46.09
N PHE A 762 -6.67 22.09 46.76
CA PHE A 762 -5.60 23.08 46.59
C PHE A 762 -4.29 22.60 47.23
N ILE A 763 -4.37 21.82 48.31
CA ILE A 763 -3.21 21.15 48.91
C ILE A 763 -2.60 20.15 47.91
N ASP A 764 -3.41 19.33 47.25
CA ASP A 764 -2.92 18.36 46.26
C ASP A 764 -2.27 19.03 45.03
N HIS A 765 -2.76 20.18 44.59
CA HIS A 765 -2.11 21.01 43.56
C HIS A 765 -0.71 21.49 43.99
N LEU A 766 -0.57 22.00 45.23
CA LEU A 766 0.72 22.42 45.78
C LEU A 766 1.69 21.23 45.96
N VAL A 767 1.19 20.06 46.38
CA VAL A 767 1.97 18.82 46.50
C VAL A 767 2.41 18.32 45.12
N SER A 768 1.54 18.36 44.11
CA SER A 768 1.88 18.08 42.71
C SER A 768 2.98 19.00 42.19
N ARG A 769 2.94 20.30 42.54
CA ARG A 769 3.98 21.28 42.20
C ARG A 769 5.33 20.96 42.87
N LEU A 770 5.33 20.57 44.15
CA LEU A 770 6.53 20.08 44.84
C LEU A 770 7.10 18.79 44.22
N HIS A 771 6.22 17.84 43.85
CA HIS A 771 6.60 16.60 43.14
C HIS A 771 7.15 16.88 41.74
N SER A 772 6.74 17.97 41.09
CA SER A 772 7.31 18.43 39.82
C SER A 772 8.71 19.04 40.01
N ILE A 773 8.84 20.01 40.92
CA ILE A 773 10.09 20.77 41.15
C ILE A 773 11.20 19.89 41.74
N HIS A 774 10.88 18.99 42.67
CA HIS A 774 11.87 18.13 43.35
C HIS A 774 11.79 16.65 42.98
N LYS A 775 11.21 16.35 41.79
CA LYS A 775 10.97 14.99 41.26
C LYS A 775 12.13 14.02 41.42
N THR A 776 13.36 14.51 41.20
CA THR A 776 14.59 13.72 41.28
C THR A 776 14.99 13.30 42.69
N ARG A 777 14.55 14.00 43.75
CA ARG A 777 14.92 13.69 45.14
C ARG A 777 13.96 12.72 45.82
N TYR A 778 12.66 12.83 45.54
CA TYR A 778 11.66 11.85 45.96
C TYR A 778 11.99 10.44 45.44
N LEU A 779 12.54 10.33 44.22
CA LEU A 779 13.03 9.07 43.63
C LEU A 779 14.22 8.42 44.37
N VAL A 780 14.90 9.14 45.28
CA VAL A 780 15.98 8.60 46.14
C VAL A 780 15.48 8.34 47.57
N GLY A 781 14.19 8.57 47.86
CA GLY A 781 13.58 8.30 49.17
C GLY A 781 14.07 9.21 50.31
N ARG A 782 14.62 10.39 49.99
CA ARG A 782 15.04 11.39 50.98
C ARG A 782 13.93 12.41 51.21
N GLU A 783 13.55 12.62 52.47
CA GLU A 783 12.61 13.67 52.87
C GLU A 783 13.18 15.07 52.55
N LEU A 784 12.34 15.99 52.09
CA LEU A 784 12.72 17.39 51.88
C LEU A 784 12.80 18.14 53.20
N THR A 785 13.73 19.09 53.31
CA THR A 785 13.78 19.98 54.48
C THR A 785 12.70 21.06 54.40
N THR A 786 12.31 21.61 55.56
CA THR A 786 11.27 22.64 55.65
C THR A 786 11.65 23.94 54.91
N LEU A 787 12.95 24.23 54.75
CA LEU A 787 13.43 25.36 53.95
C LEU A 787 13.25 25.11 52.45
N GLU A 788 13.60 23.91 51.96
CA GLU A 788 13.46 23.57 50.53
C GLU A 788 11.99 23.58 50.08
N ILE A 789 11.08 23.06 50.91
CA ILE A 789 9.63 23.15 50.67
C ILE A 789 9.15 24.61 50.63
N ARG A 790 9.67 25.44 51.53
CA ARG A 790 9.30 26.87 51.63
C ARG A 790 9.76 27.63 50.38
N ASP A 791 11.04 27.51 50.03
CA ASP A 791 11.67 28.31 48.98
C ASP A 791 11.18 27.90 47.58
N ALA A 792 10.71 26.66 47.41
CA ALA A 792 10.05 26.19 46.19
C ALA A 792 8.58 26.64 46.03
N LEU A 793 7.90 27.04 47.10
CA LEU A 793 6.48 27.42 47.09
C LEU A 793 6.20 28.90 47.32
N ILE A 794 7.01 29.60 48.12
CA ILE A 794 6.81 31.03 48.41
C ILE A 794 6.70 31.88 47.13
N PRO A 795 7.61 31.79 46.13
CA PRO A 795 7.52 32.62 44.93
C PRO A 795 6.23 32.39 44.11
N TYR A 796 5.65 31.19 44.16
CA TYR A 796 4.37 30.91 43.51
C TYR A 796 3.19 31.50 44.29
N LEU A 797 3.20 31.40 45.62
CA LEU A 797 2.15 31.97 46.48
C LEU A 797 2.20 33.50 46.51
N GLU A 798 3.39 34.10 46.46
CA GLU A 798 3.60 35.55 46.31
C GLU A 798 3.11 36.04 44.94
N SER A 799 3.37 35.29 43.86
CA SER A 799 2.79 35.58 42.54
C SER A 799 1.26 35.54 42.60
N LEU A 800 0.68 34.46 43.11
CA LEU A 800 -0.77 34.26 43.19
C LEU A 800 -1.47 35.34 44.04
N HIS A 801 -0.82 35.79 45.13
CA HIS A 801 -1.33 36.88 45.96
C HIS A 801 -1.18 38.26 45.30
N LYS A 802 -0.08 38.50 44.58
CA LYS A 802 0.12 39.74 43.78
C LYS A 802 -0.85 39.83 42.59
N GLU A 803 -1.30 38.69 42.07
CA GLU A 803 -2.15 38.56 40.88
C GLU A 803 -3.65 38.61 41.21
N HIS A 804 -4.06 38.19 42.43
CA HIS A 804 -5.48 38.12 42.83
C HIS A 804 -5.85 38.88 44.13
N GLY A 805 -4.88 39.39 44.88
CA GLY A 805 -5.09 40.34 45.98
C GLY A 805 -6.14 39.90 47.01
N SER A 806 -7.14 40.77 47.22
CA SER A 806 -8.25 40.56 48.17
C SER A 806 -9.25 39.48 47.74
N ILE A 807 -9.28 39.10 46.45
CA ILE A 807 -10.23 38.13 45.89
C ILE A 807 -9.70 36.68 46.05
N LEU A 808 -8.44 36.52 46.45
CA LEU A 808 -7.77 35.23 46.64
C LEU A 808 -8.54 34.24 47.54
N MET A 809 -9.32 34.73 48.51
CA MET A 809 -10.10 33.85 49.42
C MET A 809 -11.28 33.15 48.72
N ASP A 810 -12.06 33.86 47.91
CA ASP A 810 -13.19 33.28 47.18
C ASP A 810 -12.72 32.26 46.14
N LEU A 811 -11.56 32.55 45.53
CA LEU A 811 -10.89 31.69 44.54
C LEU A 811 -10.25 30.43 45.18
N LEU A 812 -9.92 30.49 46.48
CA LEU A 812 -9.48 29.33 47.26
C LEU A 812 -10.65 28.45 47.76
N GLU A 813 -11.81 29.03 48.09
CA GLU A 813 -12.97 28.23 48.50
C GLU A 813 -13.74 27.63 47.30
N ASN A 814 -13.64 28.21 46.11
CA ASN A 814 -14.34 27.77 44.89
C ASN A 814 -13.39 27.38 43.73
N TYR A 815 -12.23 26.79 44.02
CA TYR A 815 -11.21 26.43 43.02
C TYR A 815 -11.76 25.41 41.98
N PRO A 816 -12.05 25.81 40.71
CA PRO A 816 -12.89 24.99 39.81
C PRO A 816 -12.14 23.84 39.13
N ASP A 817 -12.84 22.73 38.92
CA ASP A 817 -12.32 21.54 38.23
C ASP A 817 -12.62 21.60 36.72
N GLN A 818 -11.66 22.07 35.91
CA GLN A 818 -11.75 22.04 34.44
C GLN A 818 -10.40 21.83 33.72
N SER A 819 -10.41 20.93 32.74
CA SER A 819 -9.52 20.93 31.57
C SER A 819 -10.25 21.49 30.35
N PRO A 820 -9.69 22.44 29.55
CA PRO A 820 -9.39 22.11 28.13
C PRO A 820 -8.33 23.00 27.36
N ILE A 821 -7.74 22.44 26.27
CA ILE A 821 -7.55 22.99 24.86
C ILE A 821 -6.99 24.43 24.65
N GLU A 822 -6.02 24.79 23.76
CA GLU A 822 -5.24 24.10 22.69
C GLU A 822 -3.89 24.78 22.28
N LYS A 823 -3.86 25.92 21.55
CA LYS A 823 -2.68 26.51 20.82
C LYS A 823 -2.84 28.04 20.58
N PRO A 824 -1.81 28.89 20.28
CA PRO A 824 -0.79 28.81 19.19
C PRO A 824 0.66 29.26 19.55
N ALA A 825 1.70 29.21 18.70
CA ALA A 825 2.02 28.38 17.51
C ALA A 825 3.53 28.52 17.15
N ALA A 826 4.17 27.47 16.61
CA ALA A 826 5.45 27.56 15.88
C ALA A 826 5.69 26.33 14.96
N SER A 827 6.35 26.58 13.81
CA SER A 827 6.88 25.66 12.79
C SER A 827 6.73 24.13 12.98
N VAL A 828 5.90 23.51 12.13
CA VAL A 828 5.94 22.06 11.81
C VAL A 828 6.94 21.81 10.66
N SER A 829 7.59 20.65 10.64
CA SER A 829 8.15 20.05 9.41
C SER A 829 7.99 18.52 9.44
N PRO A 830 7.52 17.87 8.35
CA PRO A 830 7.02 16.49 8.41
C PRO A 830 8.00 15.45 7.84
N LEU A 831 7.93 14.20 8.33
CA LEU A 831 8.81 13.11 7.90
C LEU A 831 8.09 11.83 7.41
N ASP A 832 7.17 11.96 6.46
CA ASP A 832 6.87 10.88 5.50
C ASP A 832 7.86 10.99 4.32
N SER A 833 9.14 10.68 4.57
CA SER A 833 10.22 11.26 3.76
C SER A 833 10.99 10.30 2.86
N SER A 834 11.51 9.16 3.30
CA SER A 834 12.64 8.51 2.57
C SER A 834 12.37 8.12 1.09
N VAL A 835 11.11 7.82 0.74
CA VAL A 835 10.68 7.58 -0.66
C VAL A 835 10.12 8.86 -1.30
N ASN A 836 9.42 9.70 -0.54
CA ASN A 836 8.83 10.94 -1.04
C ASN A 836 9.89 12.03 -1.27
N GLU A 837 10.87 12.25 -0.38
CA GLU A 837 12.05 13.10 -0.60
C GLU A 837 12.75 12.82 -1.92
N ARG A 838 12.90 11.57 -2.36
CA ARG A 838 13.57 11.30 -3.64
C ARG A 838 12.72 11.72 -4.84
N LYS A 839 11.40 11.80 -4.69
CA LYS A 839 10.48 12.37 -5.67
C LYS A 839 10.40 13.89 -5.54
N LEU A 840 10.30 14.40 -4.32
CA LEU A 840 10.19 15.82 -3.97
C LEU A 840 11.48 16.57 -4.30
N LYS A 841 12.67 16.03 -3.99
CA LYS A 841 13.98 16.59 -4.37
C LYS A 841 14.25 16.50 -5.87
N ALA A 842 13.67 15.53 -6.56
CA ALA A 842 13.72 15.49 -8.03
C ALA A 842 12.77 16.53 -8.65
N VAL A 843 11.58 16.72 -8.08
CA VAL A 843 10.56 17.69 -8.52
C VAL A 843 10.92 19.14 -8.11
N SER A 844 11.60 19.33 -6.98
CA SER A 844 12.17 20.62 -6.57
C SER A 844 13.33 20.97 -7.48
N ARG A 845 14.23 20.03 -7.81
CA ARG A 845 15.30 20.22 -8.80
C ARG A 845 14.79 20.63 -10.20
N VAL A 846 13.59 20.20 -10.60
CA VAL A 846 12.90 20.68 -11.83
C VAL A 846 12.45 22.15 -11.72
N SER A 847 12.31 22.66 -10.50
CA SER A 847 11.75 23.98 -10.16
C SER A 847 12.77 24.92 -9.46
N GLU A 848 13.98 24.44 -9.19
CA GLU A 848 15.05 25.14 -8.47
C GLU A 848 15.79 26.07 -9.43
N ASN A 849 15.65 27.37 -9.21
CA ASN A 849 16.57 28.34 -9.80
C ASN A 849 17.95 28.17 -9.16
N GLY A 850 18.99 28.03 -9.99
CA GLY A 850 20.38 27.96 -9.51
C GLY A 850 20.86 29.29 -8.92
N ALA A 851 22.12 29.34 -8.48
CA ALA A 851 22.75 30.54 -7.91
C ALA A 851 22.75 31.78 -8.84
N THR A 852 22.45 31.61 -10.13
CA THR A 852 22.30 32.66 -11.15
C THR A 852 20.84 33.04 -11.44
N GLY A 853 19.87 32.52 -10.66
CA GLY A 853 18.44 32.78 -10.85
C GLY A 853 17.76 31.98 -11.98
N GLN A 854 18.49 31.10 -12.67
CA GLN A 854 18.00 30.37 -13.85
C GLN A 854 17.69 28.89 -13.56
N LEU A 855 16.67 28.34 -14.23
CA LEU A 855 16.34 26.91 -14.20
C LEU A 855 17.47 26.05 -14.79
N PRO A 856 17.58 24.76 -14.44
CA PRO A 856 18.65 23.91 -14.94
C PRO A 856 18.64 23.77 -16.47
N PRO A 857 19.81 23.70 -17.17
CA PRO A 857 19.87 23.74 -18.63
C PRO A 857 19.00 22.69 -19.35
N HIS A 858 18.89 21.48 -18.79
CA HIS A 858 18.04 20.43 -19.37
C HIS A 858 16.54 20.72 -19.23
N ILE A 859 16.12 21.43 -18.18
CA ILE A 859 14.74 21.89 -18.00
C ILE A 859 14.44 23.06 -18.95
N LEU A 860 15.37 24.01 -19.08
CA LEU A 860 15.28 25.10 -20.06
C LEU A 860 15.15 24.57 -21.49
N TYR A 861 15.91 23.54 -21.86
CA TYR A 861 15.79 22.88 -23.17
C TYR A 861 14.42 22.20 -23.34
N LEU A 862 13.99 21.37 -22.39
CA LEU A 862 12.67 20.72 -22.45
C LEU A 862 11.52 21.73 -22.55
N GLN A 863 11.63 22.88 -21.87
CA GLN A 863 10.60 23.92 -21.86
C GLN A 863 10.63 24.85 -23.09
N LYS A 864 11.80 25.41 -23.43
CA LYS A 864 11.93 26.42 -24.50
C LYS A 864 12.07 25.78 -25.89
N GLU A 865 12.86 24.72 -26.03
CA GLU A 865 13.08 24.08 -27.33
C GLU A 865 11.97 23.08 -27.67
N LEU A 866 11.54 22.27 -26.70
CA LEU A 866 10.55 21.20 -26.92
C LEU A 866 9.13 21.57 -26.45
N GLY A 867 8.90 22.79 -25.96
CA GLY A 867 7.57 23.29 -25.61
C GLY A 867 6.88 22.55 -24.45
N MET A 868 7.63 21.79 -23.64
CA MET A 868 7.05 21.02 -22.54
C MET A 868 6.67 21.93 -21.37
N SER A 869 5.44 21.81 -20.87
CA SER A 869 5.06 22.60 -19.69
C SER A 869 5.80 22.11 -18.45
N LEU A 870 6.09 23.03 -17.52
CA LEU A 870 6.83 22.69 -16.30
C LEU A 870 6.11 21.59 -15.49
N ASP A 871 4.78 21.56 -15.51
CA ASP A 871 4.00 20.53 -14.83
C ASP A 871 3.95 19.18 -15.56
N GLN A 872 4.11 19.15 -16.89
CA GLN A 872 4.42 17.90 -17.62
C GLN A 872 5.77 17.34 -17.16
N ILE A 873 6.82 18.18 -17.11
CA ILE A 873 8.16 17.75 -16.68
C ILE A 873 8.13 17.27 -15.21
N LYS A 874 7.42 17.97 -14.32
CA LYS A 874 7.18 17.52 -12.94
C LYS A 874 6.39 16.20 -12.90
N ALA A 875 5.37 16.01 -13.72
CA ALA A 875 4.59 14.75 -13.78
C ALA A 875 5.43 13.55 -14.25
N ILE A 876 6.30 13.75 -15.24
CA ILE A 876 7.30 12.76 -15.66
C ILE A 876 8.19 12.40 -14.48
N THR A 877 8.74 13.41 -13.80
CA THR A 877 9.67 13.24 -12.67
C THR A 877 9.01 12.57 -11.47
N ARG A 878 7.73 12.86 -11.16
CA ARG A 878 6.94 12.15 -10.12
C ARG A 878 6.82 10.64 -10.43
N ARG A 879 6.66 10.28 -11.71
CA ARG A 879 6.58 8.88 -12.17
C ARG A 879 7.95 8.21 -12.32
N PHE A 880 8.99 8.97 -12.64
CA PHE A 880 10.35 8.47 -12.89
C PHE A 880 11.40 9.50 -12.44
N PRO A 881 11.77 9.51 -11.14
CA PRO A 881 12.59 10.57 -10.54
C PRO A 881 14.00 10.71 -11.12
N ALA A 882 14.54 9.67 -11.77
CA ALA A 882 15.85 9.72 -12.43
C ALA A 882 15.91 10.76 -13.57
N PHE A 883 14.77 11.16 -14.15
CA PHE A 883 14.71 12.12 -15.26
C PHE A 883 15.32 13.48 -14.92
N ALA A 884 15.12 13.98 -13.69
CA ALA A 884 15.70 15.25 -13.21
C ALA A 884 17.22 15.20 -12.94
N TYR A 885 17.84 14.04 -13.15
CA TYR A 885 19.29 13.81 -13.01
C TYR A 885 19.94 13.38 -14.33
N TYR A 886 19.21 13.43 -15.45
CA TYR A 886 19.79 13.20 -16.77
C TYR A 886 20.51 14.47 -17.27
N SER A 887 21.71 14.29 -17.82
CA SER A 887 22.46 15.37 -18.46
C SER A 887 21.78 15.81 -19.77
N LEU A 888 21.93 17.10 -20.12
CA LEU A 888 21.47 17.61 -21.41
C LEU A 888 22.27 16.95 -22.54
N GLU A 889 23.54 17.36 -22.69
CA GLU A 889 24.44 16.91 -23.75
C GLU A 889 24.71 15.39 -23.75
N GLY A 890 24.67 14.73 -22.59
CA GLY A 890 25.03 13.31 -22.48
C GLY A 890 23.86 12.32 -22.53
N LYS A 891 22.60 12.79 -22.49
CA LYS A 891 21.41 11.91 -22.39
C LYS A 891 20.17 12.46 -23.10
N ILE A 892 19.70 13.64 -22.70
CA ILE A 892 18.44 14.17 -23.21
C ILE A 892 18.58 14.61 -24.67
N LYS A 893 19.57 15.46 -24.97
CA LYS A 893 19.79 16.04 -26.30
C LYS A 893 20.12 14.98 -27.37
N PRO A 894 21.08 14.05 -27.17
CA PRO A 894 21.32 12.97 -28.14
C PRO A 894 20.10 12.09 -28.42
N THR A 895 19.23 11.87 -27.43
CA THR A 895 17.97 11.12 -27.65
C THR A 895 16.96 11.92 -28.44
N VAL A 896 16.94 13.25 -28.28
CA VAL A 896 16.03 14.14 -29.00
C VAL A 896 16.47 14.32 -30.45
N GLU A 897 17.77 14.51 -30.69
CA GLU A 897 18.40 14.54 -32.01
C GLU A 897 18.10 13.22 -32.75
N PHE A 898 18.39 12.07 -32.15
CA PHE A 898 18.05 10.75 -32.69
C PHE A 898 16.55 10.57 -33.03
N LEU A 899 15.63 11.12 -32.24
CA LEU A 899 14.19 11.05 -32.55
C LEU A 899 13.82 11.97 -33.72
N LEU A 900 14.47 13.13 -33.87
CA LEU A 900 14.30 14.02 -35.03
C LEU A 900 14.84 13.37 -36.31
N ASP A 901 16.02 12.74 -36.24
CA ASP A 901 16.65 12.03 -37.36
C ASP A 901 15.77 10.87 -37.89
N LEU A 902 15.03 10.21 -36.99
CA LEU A 902 14.02 9.20 -37.35
C LEU A 902 12.70 9.78 -37.89
N GLY A 903 12.63 11.09 -38.15
CA GLY A 903 11.48 11.76 -38.75
C GLY A 903 10.31 12.02 -37.79
N ILE A 904 10.55 12.08 -36.48
CA ILE A 904 9.51 12.41 -35.49
C ILE A 904 9.43 13.94 -35.33
N SER A 905 8.22 14.49 -35.37
CA SER A 905 8.03 15.94 -35.21
C SER A 905 8.52 16.44 -33.85
N LYS A 906 9.12 17.65 -33.81
CA LYS A 906 9.56 18.29 -32.55
C LYS A 906 8.43 18.36 -31.50
N SER A 907 7.18 18.50 -31.97
CA SER A 907 5.93 18.49 -31.20
C SER A 907 5.52 17.12 -30.64
N ASP A 908 5.90 16.00 -31.26
CA ASP A 908 5.55 14.65 -30.80
C ASP A 908 6.53 14.08 -29.75
N ILE A 909 7.77 14.59 -29.75
CA ILE A 909 8.82 14.19 -28.80
C ILE A 909 8.38 14.37 -27.33
N PRO A 910 7.75 15.50 -26.91
CA PRO A 910 7.10 15.63 -25.60
C PRO A 910 6.17 14.46 -25.22
N SER A 911 5.36 13.96 -26.16
CA SER A 911 4.43 12.85 -25.93
C SER A 911 5.15 11.52 -25.76
N ILE A 912 6.26 11.32 -26.47
CA ILE A 912 7.13 10.14 -26.39
C ILE A 912 7.89 10.12 -25.05
N LEU A 913 8.60 11.20 -24.72
CA LEU A 913 9.34 11.35 -23.47
C LEU A 913 8.41 11.30 -22.26
N SER A 914 7.20 11.88 -22.36
CA SER A 914 6.17 11.76 -21.32
C SER A 914 5.79 10.32 -21.03
N ARG A 915 5.62 9.50 -22.09
CA ARG A 915 5.19 8.10 -21.97
C ARG A 915 6.33 7.16 -21.59
N ARG A 916 7.58 7.43 -22.01
CA ARG A 916 8.75 6.58 -21.74
C ARG A 916 10.03 7.38 -21.49
N PRO A 917 10.17 8.06 -20.34
CA PRO A 917 11.38 8.82 -20.00
C PRO A 917 12.61 7.93 -19.76
N GLN A 918 12.45 6.60 -19.77
CA GLN A 918 13.55 5.64 -19.74
C GLN A 918 14.41 5.67 -21.01
N LEU A 919 13.89 6.15 -22.16
CA LEU A 919 14.62 6.18 -23.43
C LEU A 919 15.94 6.95 -23.31
N CYS A 920 15.92 8.15 -22.74
CA CYS A 920 17.13 8.96 -22.48
C CYS A 920 18.08 8.34 -21.44
N GLY A 921 17.75 7.19 -20.84
CA GLY A 921 18.60 6.46 -19.92
C GLY A 921 19.39 5.31 -20.56
N ILE A 922 19.06 4.96 -21.81
CA ILE A 922 19.55 3.77 -22.52
C ILE A 922 20.56 4.21 -23.58
N SER A 923 21.63 3.43 -23.76
CA SER A 923 22.66 3.70 -24.75
C SER A 923 22.12 3.55 -26.18
N LEU A 924 22.26 4.59 -27.00
CA LEU A 924 21.79 4.57 -28.39
C LEU A 924 22.54 3.52 -29.22
N ALA A 925 23.88 3.56 -29.18
CA ALA A 925 24.75 2.68 -29.94
C ALA A 925 24.73 1.22 -29.46
N GLU A 926 24.73 0.98 -28.14
CA GLU A 926 24.85 -0.39 -27.60
C GLU A 926 23.52 -1.13 -27.47
N ASN A 927 22.38 -0.42 -27.47
CA ASN A 927 21.06 -1.03 -27.19
C ASN A 927 19.99 -0.63 -28.21
N ILE A 928 19.72 0.67 -28.42
CA ILE A 928 18.57 1.10 -29.21
C ILE A 928 18.76 0.81 -30.71
N ILE A 929 19.89 1.19 -31.30
CA ILE A 929 20.21 0.93 -32.70
C ILE A 929 20.28 -0.59 -32.98
N PRO A 930 21.00 -1.43 -32.20
CA PRO A 930 20.97 -2.88 -32.35
C PRO A 930 19.57 -3.50 -32.21
N THR A 931 18.69 -2.92 -31.38
CA THR A 931 17.30 -3.36 -31.24
C THR A 931 16.47 -3.02 -32.48
N MET A 932 16.72 -1.86 -33.11
CA MET A 932 16.06 -1.46 -34.35
C MET A 932 16.52 -2.32 -35.53
N MET A 933 17.82 -2.52 -35.72
CA MET A 933 18.37 -3.40 -36.76
C MET A 933 17.84 -4.84 -36.64
N PHE A 934 17.72 -5.37 -35.42
CA PHE A 934 17.11 -6.67 -35.17
C PHE A 934 15.63 -6.73 -35.59
N LEU A 935 14.88 -5.65 -35.41
CA LEU A 935 13.47 -5.57 -35.81
C LEU A 935 13.29 -5.30 -37.31
N GLU A 936 14.22 -4.57 -37.94
CA GLU A 936 14.28 -4.36 -39.40
C GLU A 936 14.53 -5.68 -40.14
N ASN A 937 15.46 -6.51 -39.65
CA ASN A 937 15.67 -7.87 -40.15
C ASN A 937 14.40 -8.74 -40.08
N LEU A 938 13.50 -8.44 -39.13
CA LEU A 938 12.19 -9.09 -38.98
C LEU A 938 11.07 -8.35 -39.71
N GLY A 939 11.39 -7.60 -40.78
CA GLY A 939 10.44 -6.92 -41.65
C GLY A 939 9.75 -5.69 -41.04
N VAL A 940 10.26 -5.11 -39.95
CA VAL A 940 9.80 -3.78 -39.51
C VAL A 940 10.38 -2.72 -40.43
N ASP A 941 9.51 -2.12 -41.22
CA ASP A 941 9.86 -1.10 -42.21
C ASP A 941 10.46 0.15 -41.56
N ASN A 942 11.71 0.47 -41.91
CA ASN A 942 12.48 1.56 -41.33
C ASN A 942 11.84 2.95 -41.59
N THR A 943 11.16 3.15 -42.73
CA THR A 943 10.40 4.38 -43.03
C THR A 943 9.24 4.62 -42.07
N LYS A 944 8.87 3.61 -41.27
CA LYS A 944 7.74 3.65 -40.33
C LYS A 944 8.18 3.79 -38.88
N TRP A 945 9.49 3.91 -38.58
CA TRP A 945 10.00 4.02 -37.20
C TRP A 945 9.35 5.14 -36.39
N ALA A 946 9.24 6.35 -36.94
CA ALA A 946 8.54 7.47 -36.29
C ALA A 946 7.14 7.05 -35.77
N LYS A 947 6.38 6.34 -36.62
CA LYS A 947 5.00 5.89 -36.35
C LYS A 947 4.94 4.75 -35.33
N VAL A 948 5.92 3.84 -35.37
CA VAL A 948 6.06 2.72 -34.43
C VAL A 948 6.44 3.22 -33.04
N ILE A 949 7.48 4.05 -32.95
CA ILE A 949 7.96 4.67 -31.71
C ILE A 949 6.86 5.56 -31.13
N TYR A 950 6.22 6.42 -31.94
CA TYR A 950 5.11 7.25 -31.47
C TYR A 950 3.93 6.43 -30.95
N ARG A 951 3.61 5.27 -31.55
CA ARG A 951 2.54 4.39 -31.07
C ARG A 951 2.92 3.69 -29.77
N PHE A 952 4.14 3.20 -29.64
CA PHE A 952 4.59 2.46 -28.45
C PHE A 952 6.07 2.70 -28.12
N PRO A 953 6.41 3.81 -27.45
CA PRO A 953 7.80 4.17 -27.13
C PRO A 953 8.56 3.15 -26.29
N ALA A 954 7.84 2.27 -25.59
CA ALA A 954 8.44 1.23 -24.76
C ALA A 954 9.08 0.08 -25.56
N LEU A 955 8.80 -0.05 -26.87
CA LEU A 955 9.36 -1.11 -27.73
C LEU A 955 10.90 -1.16 -27.62
N LEU A 956 11.55 -0.01 -27.76
CA LEU A 956 13.01 0.20 -27.70
C LEU A 956 13.58 0.11 -26.26
N THR A 957 12.81 -0.40 -25.30
CA THR A 957 13.21 -0.50 -23.89
C THR A 957 12.98 -1.90 -23.29
N TYR A 958 12.61 -2.87 -24.13
CA TYR A 958 12.62 -4.28 -23.76
C TYR A 958 14.00 -4.88 -24.02
N SER A 959 14.37 -5.88 -23.24
CA SER A 959 15.58 -6.66 -23.54
C SER A 959 15.38 -7.47 -24.81
N ARG A 960 16.47 -7.67 -25.56
CA ARG A 960 16.50 -8.50 -26.78
C ARG A 960 15.84 -9.87 -26.57
N GLN A 961 16.15 -10.53 -25.45
CA GLN A 961 15.52 -11.80 -25.05
C GLN A 961 13.98 -11.74 -24.93
N LYS A 962 13.39 -10.63 -24.46
CA LYS A 962 11.91 -10.49 -24.39
C LYS A 962 11.29 -10.27 -25.77
N LEU A 963 12.01 -9.61 -26.69
CA LEU A 963 11.61 -9.52 -28.09
C LEU A 963 11.65 -10.92 -28.71
N GLU A 964 12.82 -11.58 -28.70
CA GLU A 964 13.06 -12.92 -29.23
C GLU A 964 12.04 -13.95 -28.70
N THR A 965 11.77 -13.99 -27.39
CA THR A 965 10.75 -14.89 -26.80
C THR A 965 9.36 -14.68 -27.44
N THR A 966 9.01 -13.45 -27.81
CA THR A 966 7.71 -13.12 -28.41
C THR A 966 7.68 -13.39 -29.92
N ILE A 967 8.81 -13.17 -30.61
CA ILE A 967 8.98 -13.42 -32.04
C ILE A 967 9.02 -14.93 -32.32
N ASN A 968 9.77 -15.70 -31.54
CA ASN A 968 9.81 -17.17 -31.61
C ASN A 968 8.41 -17.78 -31.45
N PHE A 969 7.58 -17.22 -30.57
CA PHE A 969 6.18 -17.63 -30.42
C PHE A 969 5.29 -17.26 -31.62
N PHE A 970 5.56 -16.17 -32.33
CA PHE A 970 4.86 -15.86 -33.57
C PHE A 970 5.27 -16.79 -34.73
N HIS A 971 6.54 -17.21 -34.78
CA HIS A 971 6.97 -18.30 -35.67
C HIS A 971 6.32 -19.64 -35.28
N GLU A 972 6.21 -19.95 -33.98
CA GLU A 972 5.52 -21.15 -33.46
C GLU A 972 4.02 -21.18 -33.82
N ILE A 973 3.38 -20.02 -33.93
CA ILE A 973 2.01 -19.89 -34.47
C ILE A 973 1.95 -20.11 -35.99
N GLY A 974 3.05 -19.89 -36.72
CA GLY A 974 3.13 -20.00 -38.18
C GLY A 974 3.21 -18.66 -38.93
N LEU A 975 3.63 -17.55 -38.29
CA LEU A 975 3.89 -16.30 -39.01
C LEU A 975 5.30 -16.30 -39.62
N SER A 976 5.40 -15.91 -40.89
CA SER A 976 6.65 -15.50 -41.53
C SER A 976 7.18 -14.18 -40.97
N GLU A 977 8.49 -13.95 -41.07
CA GLU A 977 9.16 -12.73 -40.59
C GLU A 977 8.50 -11.45 -41.14
N GLU A 978 8.26 -11.38 -42.45
CA GLU A 978 7.60 -10.24 -43.09
C GLU A 978 6.18 -9.97 -42.51
N ASN A 979 5.45 -11.01 -42.11
CA ASN A 979 4.15 -10.86 -41.45
C ASN A 979 4.27 -10.47 -39.97
N ILE A 980 5.33 -10.88 -39.28
CA ILE A 980 5.68 -10.39 -37.93
C ILE A 980 6.00 -8.90 -37.99
N GLY A 981 6.86 -8.46 -38.92
CA GLY A 981 7.17 -7.04 -39.15
C GLY A 981 5.92 -6.20 -39.43
N LYS A 982 5.02 -6.69 -40.28
CA LYS A 982 3.69 -6.09 -40.52
C LYS A 982 2.81 -6.06 -39.27
N VAL A 983 2.88 -7.06 -38.38
CA VAL A 983 2.15 -7.05 -37.09
C VAL A 983 2.75 -6.05 -36.11
N LEU A 984 4.08 -6.06 -35.91
CA LEU A 984 4.79 -5.14 -35.02
C LEU A 984 4.65 -3.68 -35.46
N THR A 985 4.65 -3.41 -36.77
CA THR A 985 4.39 -2.07 -37.33
C THR A 985 2.98 -1.57 -36.99
N ARG A 986 1.98 -2.47 -36.95
CA ARG A 986 0.58 -2.10 -36.67
C ARG A 986 0.27 -2.05 -35.17
N CYS A 987 0.71 -3.06 -34.41
CA CYS A 987 0.38 -3.29 -33.01
C CYS A 987 1.64 -3.55 -32.15
N PRO A 988 2.61 -2.60 -32.08
CA PRO A 988 3.90 -2.83 -31.41
C PRO A 988 3.77 -3.12 -29.90
N ASN A 989 2.65 -2.72 -29.29
CA ASN A 989 2.30 -3.04 -27.92
C ASN A 989 2.08 -4.55 -27.66
N ILE A 990 1.96 -5.39 -28.69
CA ILE A 990 1.79 -6.85 -28.50
C ILE A 990 3.00 -7.49 -27.78
N ILE A 991 4.20 -6.93 -27.99
CA ILE A 991 5.44 -7.30 -27.28
C ILE A 991 5.31 -7.18 -25.75
N SER A 992 4.47 -6.26 -25.26
CA SER A 992 4.31 -6.03 -23.82
C SER A 992 3.62 -7.16 -23.07
N TYR A 993 2.85 -7.99 -23.77
CA TYR A 993 2.14 -9.11 -23.17
C TYR A 993 3.11 -10.25 -22.84
N SER A 994 2.80 -11.01 -21.78
CA SER A 994 3.48 -12.27 -21.51
C SER A 994 3.13 -13.27 -22.61
N VAL A 995 4.12 -13.96 -23.18
CA VAL A 995 3.84 -15.05 -24.12
C VAL A 995 3.01 -16.11 -23.40
N GLU A 996 3.44 -16.50 -22.20
CA GLU A 996 2.82 -17.62 -21.50
C GLU A 996 1.56 -17.26 -20.72
N ASP A 997 1.51 -16.12 -20.02
CA ASP A 997 0.33 -15.75 -19.22
C ASP A 997 -0.77 -15.08 -20.04
N LYS A 998 -0.53 -14.78 -21.34
CA LYS A 998 -1.46 -13.95 -22.14
C LYS A 998 -1.60 -14.32 -23.61
N LEU A 999 -0.50 -14.37 -24.38
CA LEU A 999 -0.60 -14.60 -25.83
C LEU A 999 -0.94 -16.06 -26.17
N ARG A 1000 -0.19 -17.02 -25.61
CA ARG A 1000 -0.40 -18.46 -25.84
C ARG A 1000 -1.76 -18.98 -25.31
N PRO A 1001 -2.28 -18.60 -24.12
CA PRO A 1001 -3.64 -18.98 -23.70
C PRO A 1001 -4.72 -18.45 -24.65
N THR A 1002 -4.52 -17.27 -25.21
CA THR A 1002 -5.44 -16.68 -26.19
C THR A 1002 -5.35 -17.39 -27.55
N ALA A 1003 -4.14 -17.81 -27.97
CA ALA A 1003 -3.94 -18.67 -29.13
C ALA A 1003 -4.56 -20.06 -28.94
N GLU A 1004 -4.38 -20.69 -27.77
CA GLU A 1004 -4.98 -21.96 -27.38
C GLU A 1004 -6.51 -21.87 -27.43
N TYR A 1005 -7.10 -20.79 -26.91
CA TYR A 1005 -8.55 -20.53 -26.97
C TYR A 1005 -9.09 -20.37 -28.41
N PHE A 1006 -8.41 -19.58 -29.25
CA PHE A 1006 -8.84 -19.45 -30.65
C PHE A 1006 -8.64 -20.76 -31.44
N ARG A 1007 -7.60 -21.55 -31.11
CA ARG A 1007 -7.39 -22.89 -31.67
C ARG A 1007 -8.46 -23.89 -31.22
N SER A 1008 -8.95 -23.83 -29.98
CA SER A 1008 -10.09 -24.68 -29.55
C SER A 1008 -11.40 -24.32 -30.24
N LEU A 1009 -11.59 -23.06 -30.65
CA LEU A 1009 -12.68 -22.66 -31.54
C LEU A 1009 -12.43 -23.06 -33.01
N GLY A 1010 -11.33 -23.73 -33.34
CA GLY A 1010 -10.95 -24.12 -34.71
C GLY A 1010 -10.59 -22.95 -35.62
N VAL A 1011 -10.17 -21.81 -35.07
CA VAL A 1011 -9.75 -20.63 -35.85
C VAL A 1011 -8.26 -20.70 -36.16
N ASP A 1012 -7.88 -20.35 -37.39
CA ASP A 1012 -6.49 -20.12 -37.76
C ASP A 1012 -5.91 -18.95 -36.95
N VAL A 1013 -5.06 -19.30 -35.99
CA VAL A 1013 -4.43 -18.37 -35.05
C VAL A 1013 -3.45 -17.44 -35.78
N ALA A 1014 -2.76 -17.89 -36.83
CA ALA A 1014 -1.78 -17.10 -37.57
C ALA A 1014 -2.46 -16.00 -38.38
N ILE A 1015 -3.50 -16.35 -39.13
CA ILE A 1015 -4.32 -15.40 -39.89
C ILE A 1015 -5.05 -14.44 -38.95
N LEU A 1016 -5.58 -14.93 -37.81
CA LEU A 1016 -6.26 -14.09 -36.83
C LEU A 1016 -5.28 -13.09 -36.17
N LEU A 1017 -4.09 -13.53 -35.78
CA LEU A 1017 -3.03 -12.69 -35.21
C LEU A 1017 -2.51 -11.67 -36.23
N TYR A 1018 -2.35 -12.07 -37.49
CA TYR A 1018 -1.95 -11.17 -38.57
C TYR A 1018 -3.01 -10.11 -38.90
N ARG A 1019 -4.30 -10.47 -38.88
CA ARG A 1019 -5.40 -9.53 -39.22
C ARG A 1019 -5.84 -8.67 -38.03
N PHE A 1020 -5.93 -9.23 -36.83
CA PHE A 1020 -6.52 -8.61 -35.64
C PHE A 1020 -5.64 -8.77 -34.38
N PRO A 1021 -4.36 -8.34 -34.37
CA PRO A 1021 -3.41 -8.58 -33.26
C PRO A 1021 -3.85 -7.98 -31.91
N THR A 1022 -4.82 -7.07 -31.89
CA THR A 1022 -5.39 -6.50 -30.68
C THR A 1022 -6.26 -7.48 -29.87
N THR A 1023 -6.81 -8.53 -30.48
CA THR A 1023 -7.64 -9.53 -29.77
C THR A 1023 -6.83 -10.33 -28.76
N PHE A 1024 -5.55 -10.58 -29.05
CA PHE A 1024 -4.60 -11.26 -28.16
C PHE A 1024 -4.24 -10.44 -26.90
N GLY A 1025 -4.68 -9.17 -26.84
CA GLY A 1025 -4.65 -8.35 -25.62
C GLY A 1025 -5.87 -8.53 -24.70
N LEU A 1026 -6.94 -9.18 -25.15
CA LEU A 1026 -8.18 -9.37 -24.37
C LEU A 1026 -8.07 -10.52 -23.38
N SER A 1027 -8.87 -10.51 -22.31
CA SER A 1027 -8.92 -11.60 -21.33
C SER A 1027 -9.74 -12.76 -21.89
N VAL A 1028 -9.22 -13.99 -21.80
CA VAL A 1028 -9.96 -15.20 -22.21
C VAL A 1028 -11.27 -15.28 -21.42
N ASP A 1029 -11.19 -15.32 -20.08
CA ASP A 1029 -12.37 -15.53 -19.23
C ASP A 1029 -13.26 -14.28 -19.06
N ALA A 1030 -12.68 -13.07 -19.14
CA ALA A 1030 -13.44 -11.83 -18.90
C ALA A 1030 -13.89 -11.10 -20.18
N ASN A 1031 -13.45 -11.53 -21.37
CA ASN A 1031 -13.84 -10.92 -22.65
C ASN A 1031 -14.15 -11.94 -23.76
N LEU A 1032 -13.33 -12.98 -23.94
CA LEU A 1032 -13.50 -13.90 -25.08
C LEU A 1032 -14.62 -14.92 -24.83
N LYS A 1033 -14.56 -15.65 -23.71
CA LYS A 1033 -15.59 -16.62 -23.30
C LYS A 1033 -17.00 -16.00 -23.24
N PRO A 1034 -17.25 -14.87 -22.53
CA PRO A 1034 -18.59 -14.30 -22.44
C PRO A 1034 -19.19 -13.84 -23.78
N VAL A 1035 -18.35 -13.50 -24.77
CA VAL A 1035 -18.81 -13.15 -26.12
C VAL A 1035 -19.09 -14.41 -26.95
N THR A 1036 -18.27 -15.46 -26.83
CA THR A 1036 -18.54 -16.76 -27.46
C THR A 1036 -19.81 -17.39 -26.89
N GLU A 1037 -19.88 -17.53 -25.56
CA GLU A 1037 -21.02 -18.05 -24.81
C GLU A 1037 -22.31 -17.31 -25.19
N PHE A 1038 -22.28 -15.97 -25.27
CA PHE A 1038 -23.41 -15.17 -25.74
C PHE A 1038 -23.94 -15.59 -27.12
N PHE A 1039 -23.08 -15.92 -28.08
CA PHE A 1039 -23.52 -16.39 -29.41
C PHE A 1039 -24.01 -17.85 -29.34
N LEU A 1040 -23.34 -18.73 -28.61
CA LEU A 1040 -23.76 -20.13 -28.45
C LEU A 1040 -25.14 -20.24 -27.77
N GLU A 1041 -25.36 -19.53 -26.66
CA GLU A 1041 -26.66 -19.36 -25.98
C GLU A 1041 -27.78 -18.90 -26.93
N ARG A 1042 -27.43 -18.17 -27.99
CA ARG A 1042 -28.36 -17.55 -28.95
C ARG A 1042 -28.50 -18.39 -30.23
N GLY A 1043 -28.10 -19.65 -30.16
CA GLY A 1043 -28.31 -20.63 -31.22
C GLY A 1043 -27.43 -20.41 -32.44
N TYR A 1044 -26.24 -19.83 -32.27
CA TYR A 1044 -25.17 -19.94 -33.26
C TYR A 1044 -24.35 -21.20 -32.95
N SER A 1045 -23.92 -21.93 -33.97
CA SER A 1045 -23.03 -23.07 -33.82
C SER A 1045 -21.59 -22.63 -33.55
N GLU A 1046 -20.73 -23.53 -33.09
CA GLU A 1046 -19.29 -23.27 -33.00
C GLU A 1046 -18.67 -22.92 -34.37
N GLU A 1047 -19.19 -23.48 -35.47
CA GLU A 1047 -18.77 -23.15 -36.83
C GLU A 1047 -19.21 -21.73 -37.23
N ASP A 1048 -20.42 -21.30 -36.87
CA ASP A 1048 -20.84 -19.91 -37.06
C ASP A 1048 -19.90 -18.95 -36.30
N VAL A 1049 -19.55 -19.26 -35.05
CA VAL A 1049 -18.62 -18.45 -34.24
C VAL A 1049 -17.21 -18.46 -34.86
N ARG A 1050 -16.68 -19.63 -35.23
CA ARG A 1050 -15.40 -19.80 -35.95
C ARG A 1050 -15.33 -18.93 -37.20
N THR A 1051 -16.37 -18.98 -38.03
CA THR A 1051 -16.51 -18.16 -39.23
C THR A 1051 -16.57 -16.67 -38.90
N MET A 1052 -17.36 -16.25 -37.90
CA MET A 1052 -17.45 -14.85 -37.48
C MET A 1052 -16.11 -14.30 -36.97
N VAL A 1053 -15.38 -15.07 -36.16
CA VAL A 1053 -14.09 -14.68 -35.58
C VAL A 1053 -13.00 -14.61 -36.64
N SER A 1054 -12.93 -15.60 -37.53
CA SER A 1054 -11.96 -15.63 -38.65
C SER A 1054 -12.15 -14.45 -39.61
N ARG A 1055 -13.40 -14.02 -39.83
CA ARG A 1055 -13.75 -12.85 -40.65
C ARG A 1055 -13.57 -11.52 -39.93
N TYR A 1056 -13.78 -11.46 -38.61
CA TYR A 1056 -13.76 -10.21 -37.84
C TYR A 1056 -13.47 -10.42 -36.33
N GLY A 1057 -12.25 -10.83 -35.98
CA GLY A 1057 -11.85 -11.03 -34.59
C GLY A 1057 -12.05 -9.82 -33.68
N ALA A 1058 -12.07 -8.60 -34.26
CA ALA A 1058 -12.43 -7.37 -33.56
C ALA A 1058 -13.83 -7.38 -32.90
N LEU A 1059 -14.72 -8.31 -33.25
CA LEU A 1059 -15.98 -8.58 -32.58
C LEU A 1059 -15.83 -8.68 -31.05
N TYR A 1060 -14.76 -9.32 -30.57
CA TYR A 1060 -14.43 -9.47 -29.15
C TYR A 1060 -14.01 -8.16 -28.45
N THR A 1061 -13.68 -7.11 -29.20
CA THR A 1061 -13.30 -5.80 -28.61
C THR A 1061 -14.52 -4.97 -28.21
N PHE A 1062 -15.73 -5.45 -28.50
CA PHE A 1062 -16.98 -4.75 -28.19
C PHE A 1062 -17.57 -5.19 -26.84
N SER A 1063 -18.10 -4.21 -26.09
CA SER A 1063 -18.87 -4.49 -24.88
C SER A 1063 -20.11 -5.33 -25.19
N LEU A 1064 -20.32 -6.37 -24.40
CA LEU A 1064 -21.45 -7.28 -24.56
C LEU A 1064 -22.79 -6.54 -24.41
N ALA A 1065 -22.96 -5.84 -23.28
CA ALA A 1065 -24.18 -5.12 -22.93
C ALA A 1065 -24.37 -3.81 -23.72
N GLU A 1066 -23.31 -3.04 -23.98
CA GLU A 1066 -23.44 -1.71 -24.61
C GLU A 1066 -23.41 -1.73 -26.16
N ASN A 1067 -23.08 -2.88 -26.77
CA ASN A 1067 -22.84 -2.95 -28.21
C ASN A 1067 -23.38 -4.23 -28.86
N LEU A 1068 -22.95 -5.43 -28.43
CA LEU A 1068 -23.32 -6.69 -29.09
C LEU A 1068 -24.79 -7.03 -28.87
N MET A 1069 -25.25 -7.06 -27.62
CA MET A 1069 -26.61 -7.46 -27.23
C MET A 1069 -27.69 -6.54 -27.84
N PRO A 1070 -27.63 -5.18 -27.74
CA PRO A 1070 -28.67 -4.31 -28.31
C PRO A 1070 -28.68 -4.27 -29.85
N LYS A 1071 -27.60 -4.72 -30.50
CA LYS A 1071 -27.55 -4.89 -31.96
C LYS A 1071 -28.12 -6.22 -32.39
N TRP A 1072 -27.75 -7.31 -31.71
CA TRP A 1072 -28.30 -8.64 -31.96
C TRP A 1072 -29.83 -8.66 -31.76
N GLU A 1073 -30.33 -8.11 -30.65
CA GLU A 1073 -31.76 -7.92 -30.38
C GLU A 1073 -32.44 -7.17 -31.53
N PHE A 1074 -31.83 -6.08 -32.03
CA PHE A 1074 -32.40 -5.35 -33.15
C PHE A 1074 -32.35 -6.13 -34.46
N PHE A 1075 -31.28 -6.89 -34.74
CA PHE A 1075 -31.21 -7.73 -35.93
C PHE A 1075 -32.28 -8.83 -35.93
N LEU A 1076 -32.70 -9.35 -34.76
CA LEU A 1076 -33.86 -10.25 -34.67
C LEU A 1076 -35.19 -9.58 -35.04
N THR A 1077 -35.31 -8.25 -34.85
CA THR A 1077 -36.49 -7.48 -35.29
C THR A 1077 -36.45 -7.10 -36.78
N MET A 1078 -35.41 -7.52 -37.51
CA MET A 1078 -35.28 -7.26 -38.94
C MET A 1078 -35.63 -8.52 -39.75
N ASP A 1079 -36.24 -8.33 -40.93
CA ASP A 1079 -36.74 -9.44 -41.79
C ASP A 1079 -35.61 -10.16 -42.57
N TYR A 1080 -34.49 -10.46 -41.92
CA TYR A 1080 -33.28 -11.08 -42.51
C TYR A 1080 -32.82 -12.31 -41.71
N PRO A 1081 -32.32 -13.36 -42.37
CA PRO A 1081 -31.85 -14.57 -41.68
C PRO A 1081 -30.54 -14.32 -40.90
N LYS A 1082 -30.43 -14.92 -39.71
CA LYS A 1082 -29.28 -14.75 -38.79
C LYS A 1082 -27.91 -15.07 -39.43
N GLN A 1083 -27.90 -15.94 -40.44
CA GLN A 1083 -26.72 -16.33 -41.22
C GLN A 1083 -26.06 -15.15 -41.96
N GLU A 1084 -26.78 -14.05 -42.26
CA GLU A 1084 -26.15 -12.84 -42.82
C GLU A 1084 -25.17 -12.19 -41.83
N LEU A 1085 -25.42 -12.31 -40.52
CA LEU A 1085 -24.51 -11.83 -39.47
C LEU A 1085 -23.27 -12.73 -39.34
N VAL A 1086 -23.37 -14.00 -39.72
CA VAL A 1086 -22.26 -14.97 -39.77
C VAL A 1086 -21.36 -14.70 -40.99
N LYS A 1087 -21.98 -14.46 -42.15
CA LYS A 1087 -21.27 -14.07 -43.39
C LYS A 1087 -20.52 -12.75 -43.24
N PHE A 1088 -21.08 -11.77 -42.51
CA PHE A 1088 -20.54 -10.42 -42.39
C PHE A 1088 -20.68 -9.84 -40.96
N PRO A 1089 -19.95 -10.39 -39.96
CA PRO A 1089 -19.98 -9.94 -38.56
C PRO A 1089 -19.59 -8.46 -38.36
N GLN A 1090 -19.00 -7.82 -39.36
CA GLN A 1090 -18.70 -6.39 -39.38
C GLN A 1090 -19.95 -5.51 -39.21
N TYR A 1091 -21.17 -6.03 -39.43
CA TYR A 1091 -22.41 -5.33 -39.08
C TYR A 1091 -22.46 -4.93 -37.59
N PHE A 1092 -21.89 -5.73 -36.68
CA PHE A 1092 -21.75 -5.38 -35.26
C PHE A 1092 -20.81 -4.18 -35.02
N GLY A 1093 -19.95 -3.82 -35.97
CA GLY A 1093 -19.16 -2.58 -35.94
C GLY A 1093 -19.98 -1.32 -36.28
N TYR A 1094 -21.06 -1.43 -37.05
CA TYR A 1094 -21.83 -0.27 -37.48
C TYR A 1094 -22.67 0.34 -36.35
N ASN A 1095 -22.91 1.66 -36.42
CA ASN A 1095 -23.63 2.37 -35.38
C ASN A 1095 -25.14 2.08 -35.45
N LEU A 1096 -25.69 1.54 -34.35
CA LEU A 1096 -27.08 1.08 -34.27
C LEU A 1096 -28.08 2.21 -34.62
N ASN A 1097 -28.05 3.30 -33.87
CA ASN A 1097 -29.03 4.38 -34.02
C ASN A 1097 -28.71 5.33 -35.20
N GLY A 1098 -27.46 5.38 -35.67
CA GLY A 1098 -27.02 6.28 -36.75
C GLY A 1098 -26.82 5.64 -38.12
N ARG A 1099 -26.95 4.31 -38.26
CA ARG A 1099 -26.92 3.62 -39.56
C ARG A 1099 -27.91 2.47 -39.64
N ILE A 1100 -27.91 1.55 -38.66
CA ILE A 1100 -28.69 0.31 -38.75
C ILE A 1100 -30.19 0.60 -38.68
N LYS A 1101 -30.68 1.18 -37.57
CA LYS A 1101 -32.12 1.49 -37.40
C LYS A 1101 -32.67 2.43 -38.48
N PRO A 1102 -32.01 3.55 -38.86
CA PRO A 1102 -32.54 4.47 -39.86
C PRO A 1102 -32.66 3.86 -41.25
N ARG A 1103 -31.64 3.11 -41.73
CA ARG A 1103 -31.67 2.56 -43.09
C ARG A 1103 -32.62 1.38 -43.22
N TYR A 1104 -32.70 0.50 -42.22
CA TYR A 1104 -33.70 -0.56 -42.23
C TYR A 1104 -35.13 -0.01 -42.21
N ARG A 1105 -35.39 1.02 -41.39
CA ARG A 1105 -36.68 1.73 -41.39
C ARG A 1105 -37.04 2.23 -42.80
N ILE A 1106 -36.17 3.02 -43.43
CA ILE A 1106 -36.41 3.56 -44.78
C ILE A 1106 -36.74 2.44 -45.78
N VAL A 1107 -36.02 1.32 -45.74
CA VAL A 1107 -36.24 0.17 -46.63
C VAL A 1107 -37.59 -0.51 -46.37
N LYS A 1108 -37.99 -0.68 -45.10
CA LYS A 1108 -39.29 -1.27 -44.70
C LYS A 1108 -40.46 -0.35 -45.05
N GLU A 1109 -40.34 0.95 -44.78
CA GLU A 1109 -41.34 1.98 -45.13
C GLU A 1109 -41.49 2.14 -46.65
N SER A 1110 -40.41 1.94 -47.42
CA SER A 1110 -40.45 1.95 -48.89
C SER A 1110 -41.06 0.69 -49.51
N GLY A 1111 -41.38 -0.35 -48.74
CA GLY A 1111 -41.81 -1.66 -49.24
C GLY A 1111 -40.75 -2.44 -50.03
N VAL A 1112 -39.49 -1.99 -50.05
CA VAL A 1112 -38.46 -2.51 -50.94
C VAL A 1112 -37.69 -3.67 -50.29
N LYS A 1113 -37.55 -4.80 -51.00
CA LYS A 1113 -36.58 -5.84 -50.62
C LYS A 1113 -35.18 -5.53 -51.19
N LEU A 1114 -34.25 -5.13 -50.31
CA LEU A 1114 -32.80 -5.01 -50.55
C LEU A 1114 -32.02 -6.06 -49.74
N LEU A 1115 -30.81 -6.41 -50.18
CA LEU A 1115 -29.90 -7.29 -49.42
C LEU A 1115 -29.27 -6.55 -48.23
N LEU A 1116 -28.98 -7.24 -47.12
CA LEU A 1116 -28.48 -6.60 -45.89
C LEU A 1116 -27.16 -5.84 -46.09
N ASN A 1117 -26.29 -6.31 -46.99
CA ASN A 1117 -25.05 -5.63 -47.38
C ASN A 1117 -25.30 -4.32 -48.14
N GLN A 1118 -26.35 -4.26 -48.97
CA GLN A 1118 -26.79 -3.03 -49.65
C GLN A 1118 -27.31 -2.01 -48.62
N VAL A 1119 -28.10 -2.48 -47.64
CA VAL A 1119 -28.62 -1.62 -46.57
C VAL A 1119 -27.51 -1.07 -45.68
N LEU A 1120 -26.57 -1.91 -45.20
CA LEU A 1120 -25.65 -1.53 -44.12
C LEU A 1120 -24.22 -1.20 -44.56
N SER A 1121 -23.68 -1.88 -45.58
CA SER A 1121 -22.25 -1.73 -45.93
C SER A 1121 -21.99 -0.56 -46.89
N LEU A 1122 -22.97 -0.18 -47.73
CA LEU A 1122 -22.81 0.94 -48.68
C LEU A 1122 -22.60 2.30 -48.02
N THR A 1123 -21.89 3.20 -48.71
CA THR A 1123 -21.88 4.64 -48.41
C THR A 1123 -23.30 5.21 -48.56
N SER A 1124 -23.64 6.30 -47.87
CA SER A 1124 -25.03 6.80 -47.86
C SER A 1124 -25.54 7.15 -49.26
N GLN A 1125 -24.72 7.78 -50.09
CA GLN A 1125 -25.04 8.06 -51.50
C GLN A 1125 -25.32 6.77 -52.29
N LYS A 1126 -24.46 5.74 -52.19
CA LYS A 1126 -24.66 4.45 -52.88
C LYS A 1126 -25.88 3.68 -52.36
N PHE A 1127 -26.23 3.83 -51.08
CA PHE A 1127 -27.44 3.27 -50.48
C PHE A 1127 -28.71 3.90 -51.09
N TYR A 1128 -28.81 5.23 -51.15
CA TYR A 1128 -29.97 5.89 -51.75
C TYR A 1128 -30.10 5.59 -53.25
N ILE A 1129 -29.00 5.58 -54.00
CA ILE A 1129 -29.00 5.17 -55.43
C ILE A 1129 -29.49 3.72 -55.61
N ALA A 1130 -29.13 2.80 -54.71
CA ALA A 1130 -29.61 1.42 -54.75
C ALA A 1130 -31.11 1.30 -54.42
N LEU A 1131 -31.59 2.08 -53.45
CA LEU A 1131 -33.00 2.18 -53.08
C LEU A 1131 -33.84 2.74 -54.24
N GLU A 1132 -33.44 3.89 -54.81
CA GLU A 1132 -34.11 4.52 -55.95
C GLU A 1132 -34.20 3.60 -57.18
N LYS A 1133 -33.10 2.94 -57.55
CA LYS A 1133 -33.09 2.00 -58.68
C LYS A 1133 -34.06 0.83 -58.46
N LYS A 1134 -34.23 0.38 -57.22
CA LYS A 1134 -35.15 -0.70 -56.87
C LYS A 1134 -36.60 -0.23 -56.75
N LEU A 1135 -36.84 1.00 -56.26
CA LEU A 1135 -38.15 1.68 -56.30
C LEU A 1135 -38.63 1.88 -57.75
N LYS A 1136 -37.78 2.46 -58.61
CA LYS A 1136 -38.09 2.68 -60.03
C LYS A 1136 -38.43 1.36 -60.74
N LYS A 1137 -37.70 0.27 -60.44
CA LYS A 1137 -38.02 -1.08 -60.96
C LYS A 1137 -39.32 -1.68 -60.41
N MET A 1138 -39.71 -1.37 -59.17
CA MET A 1138 -41.00 -1.80 -58.62
C MET A 1138 -42.17 -1.10 -59.31
N HIS A 1139 -42.11 0.22 -59.45
CA HIS A 1139 -43.16 1.01 -60.10
C HIS A 1139 -43.29 0.64 -61.59
N SER A 1140 -42.18 0.37 -62.30
CA SER A 1140 -42.24 -0.12 -63.68
C SER A 1140 -42.84 -1.53 -63.82
N GLN A 1141 -42.85 -2.33 -62.74
CA GLN A 1141 -43.50 -3.65 -62.73
C GLN A 1141 -44.99 -3.53 -62.37
N GLN A 1142 -45.38 -2.62 -61.48
CA GLN A 1142 -46.80 -2.34 -61.20
C GLN A 1142 -47.50 -1.68 -62.40
N ASN A 1143 -46.87 -0.69 -63.05
CA ASN A 1143 -47.43 -0.06 -64.26
C ASN A 1143 -47.53 -1.02 -65.46
N SER A 1144 -46.93 -2.22 -65.40
CA SER A 1144 -47.10 -3.28 -66.39
C SER A 1144 -48.32 -4.18 -66.13
N MET A 1145 -48.99 -4.04 -64.98
CA MET A 1145 -50.20 -4.80 -64.61
C MET A 1145 -51.47 -3.91 -64.54
N VAL A 1146 -51.33 -2.59 -64.61
CA VAL A 1146 -52.44 -1.62 -64.59
C VAL A 1146 -52.56 -0.94 -65.96
N GLY A 1147 -52.43 -1.74 -67.03
CA GLY A 1147 -52.50 -1.27 -68.43
C GLY A 1147 -53.92 -1.04 -68.94
N GLU A 1148 -54.94 -1.54 -68.23
CA GLU A 1148 -56.35 -1.46 -68.61
C GLU A 1148 -57.19 -0.74 -67.55
N THR A 1149 -57.11 0.59 -67.49
CA THR A 1149 -58.28 1.50 -67.44
C THR A 1149 -57.86 2.98 -67.40
N TYR A 1150 -58.73 3.83 -67.96
CA TYR A 1150 -58.63 5.28 -68.18
C TYR A 1150 -58.15 6.09 -66.94
N LYS A 1151 -57.23 7.07 -67.03
CA LYS A 1151 -57.45 8.47 -67.52
C LYS A 1151 -58.69 9.10 -66.84
N VAL A 1152 -58.65 10.23 -66.09
CA VAL A 1152 -58.01 11.54 -66.31
C VAL A 1152 -57.87 12.32 -64.97
N ALA A 1153 -56.91 13.28 -64.88
CA ALA A 1153 -56.82 14.42 -63.94
C ALA A 1153 -56.59 14.17 -62.42
N ASP A 1154 -56.02 15.13 -61.66
CA ASP A 1154 -54.91 16.07 -61.94
C ASP A 1154 -54.38 16.68 -60.61
N GLN A 1155 -53.16 17.24 -60.62
CA GLN A 1155 -52.56 18.12 -59.58
C GLN A 1155 -52.34 17.47 -58.18
N TYR A 1156 -51.34 17.86 -57.38
CA TYR A 1156 -50.39 18.98 -57.46
C TYR A 1156 -48.93 18.53 -57.65
N CYS A 1157 -48.07 19.47 -58.07
CA CYS A 1157 -46.69 19.24 -58.48
C CYS A 1157 -45.72 20.28 -57.85
N PHE A 1158 -44.44 20.19 -58.23
CA PHE A 1158 -43.35 21.17 -58.05
C PHE A 1158 -42.67 21.25 -56.66
N PRO A 1159 -41.41 21.72 -56.59
CA PRO A 1159 -40.33 21.43 -57.55
C PRO A 1159 -38.98 21.08 -56.88
N VAL A 1160 -38.05 20.57 -57.69
CA VAL A 1160 -36.60 20.72 -57.45
C VAL A 1160 -36.05 21.60 -58.57
N ALA A 1161 -35.30 22.64 -58.21
CA ALA A 1161 -34.58 23.49 -59.15
C ALA A 1161 -33.10 23.58 -58.73
N PHE A 1162 -32.22 23.59 -59.72
CA PHE A 1162 -30.77 23.76 -59.61
C PHE A 1162 -30.38 24.99 -60.45
N ASP A 1163 -29.45 25.81 -59.96
CA ASP A 1163 -28.36 26.40 -60.74
C ASP A 1163 -27.21 26.74 -59.75
N THR A 1164 -25.90 26.61 -60.01
CA THR A 1164 -25.02 27.09 -61.10
C THR A 1164 -24.91 28.63 -61.17
N LYS A 1165 -23.79 29.28 -61.54
CA LYS A 1165 -22.45 28.86 -62.06
C LYS A 1165 -21.47 30.06 -61.96
N ALA A 1166 -20.18 29.87 -61.66
CA ALA A 1166 -19.07 30.80 -62.00
C ALA A 1166 -17.68 30.18 -61.74
N VAL A 1167 -16.64 30.77 -62.33
CA VAL A 1167 -15.82 30.11 -63.37
C VAL A 1167 -14.45 30.78 -63.57
N SER A 1168 -13.39 29.95 -63.58
CA SER A 1168 -12.08 30.08 -64.27
C SER A 1168 -11.28 28.79 -63.93
N GLY A 1169 -10.33 28.23 -64.70
CA GLY A 1169 -9.59 28.65 -65.89
C GLY A 1169 -8.07 28.63 -65.58
N THR A 1170 -7.16 27.96 -66.31
CA THR A 1170 -7.25 27.15 -67.55
C THR A 1170 -6.09 26.12 -67.67
N ASN A 1171 -6.34 25.02 -68.41
CA ASN A 1171 -5.47 24.19 -69.28
C ASN A 1171 -4.05 23.67 -68.88
N GLY A 1172 -3.82 22.39 -69.21
CA GLY A 1172 -2.51 21.81 -69.62
C GLY A 1172 -1.93 20.69 -68.74
N GLY A 1173 -1.58 19.49 -69.23
CA GLY A 1173 -1.88 18.86 -70.53
C GLY A 1173 -0.98 17.65 -70.92
N LYS A 1174 -1.61 16.55 -71.36
CA LYS A 1174 -1.10 15.34 -72.11
C LYS A 1174 -0.62 14.06 -71.38
N HIS A 1175 -1.26 12.96 -71.82
CA HIS A 1175 -0.82 11.54 -72.02
C HIS A 1175 -0.17 10.71 -70.88
N GLY A 1176 -0.39 9.39 -70.79
CA GLY A 1176 -1.30 8.52 -71.57
C GLY A 1176 -1.15 7.00 -71.24
N SER A 1177 -2.10 6.17 -71.73
CA SER A 1177 -2.29 4.70 -71.48
C SER A 1177 -2.51 4.27 -70.02
N ASP A 1178 -3.57 3.55 -69.61
CA ASP A 1178 -4.16 2.26 -70.05
C ASP A 1178 -3.30 1.03 -69.65
N GLN A 1179 -3.74 0.09 -68.80
CA GLN A 1179 -4.90 -0.79 -69.04
C GLN A 1179 -5.59 -1.40 -67.78
N LYS A 1180 -6.93 -1.41 -67.84
CA LYS A 1180 -7.90 -2.52 -67.58
C LYS A 1180 -7.68 -3.63 -66.50
N PHE A 1181 -8.72 -3.72 -65.65
CA PHE A 1181 -9.56 -4.91 -65.31
C PHE A 1181 -9.24 -5.90 -64.16
N SER A 1182 -10.33 -6.55 -63.71
CA SER A 1182 -10.48 -7.64 -62.71
C SER A 1182 -10.09 -7.28 -61.26
N ALA A 1183 -10.90 -7.54 -60.21
CA ALA A 1183 -11.47 -8.80 -59.68
C ALA A 1183 -10.41 -9.65 -58.93
N SER A 1184 -10.72 -10.51 -57.93
CA SER A 1184 -12.00 -10.91 -57.32
C SER A 1184 -11.78 -11.58 -55.96
N THR A 1185 -12.79 -11.50 -55.08
CA THR A 1185 -12.97 -12.26 -53.80
C THR A 1185 -12.16 -11.80 -52.59
#